data_AF-A0A414CE93-F1
#
_entry.id   AF-A0A414CE93-F1
#
_cell.length_a   1.000
_cell.length_b   1.000
_cell.length_c   1.000
_cell.angle_alpha   90.00
_cell.angle_beta   90.00
_cell.angle_gamma   90.00
#
_symmetry.space_group_name_H-M   'P 1'
#
loop_
_entity.id
_entity.type
_entity.pdbx_description
1 polymer ?
#
loop_
_entity_poly.entity_id
_entity_poly.type
_entity_poly.pdbx_seq_one_letter_code
_entity_poly.pdbx_strand_id
1 'polypeptide(L)'
;MTAYYQQVLEGTYDNHVLPFLWMKGESHKTIAEYLEKIAGADIHEVCLESRPHPDFCGEGWWRDLRFVIDECKQLGLKLWILDDAHFPTGFANGVVKEAVPELRKIVLTHRTFDIVGPTSAASIALANMLDKTERFHGVTFMQDGSPVDVAYRVIDDVDGNPSRLVFDAPAGLTQACVMFTSGKTSYNEDYINMVDRASVAQLIDAVYEPHFEHLGDEFGKTILGFFSDEPGFANEKGTTGPDGISDTLIGKATAPLPWSAELERRLRAALGERYLAELPHLWDREPAGAHVRHVYMDIASTLYKECFCDQLGDWCRARGVQYIGHVIEDKDCHARLGVGAGHYFRAVGGQDMAGVDIVINQLVPGMDRGLHSYGRGVWNLEFYNYVLPKLGSSAAHLDPKKQGRCMAEVFGAFGWHEGLREMKWIADHFLVRGVNWFVPHAFSMAAFPDWDCPPHFYAHGQNPQIAHFGQLMSYMNRTASLLSGGRATTPVALLYHADAEWAGEANFMQHAASELLRAQVDFDIVPAEAFEDAGRYAIEIAADGSGFSVNGQAYRCLVMPGAEFVGGAVLDFAARAAAAGVAVYALDELPNKRYDGDTAGREGFASLDAAAVADIKLLATTELADTLANTGMQTVVCAEPQPWLRALRYERAGESYLMLVNEHPKQGISTQIALADGTPVAGARLDLLNGTEPAAFDGTLELAPYESCIVVLGATGSVAVATAEDEATCVDGPWAVAFSAPGTDAFGESVELADLRDLSSAEFPGKAGTFRYRASFVLGEAATRTVIDLGEVFETATVTLDGKSLGTRICPPYRFEAGALLAGEHALTIDIINTLDHAVPDMFGMTEPSDPSGLLGPVRVLG
;
A
#
# COMPACT_ATOMS: atom_id res chain seq x y z
N MET A 1 -25.30 -4.50 -27.61
CA MET A 1 -25.30 -4.25 -26.15
C MET A 1 -24.69 -2.88 -25.95
N THR A 2 -25.20 -2.10 -25.00
CA THR A 2 -24.61 -0.80 -24.63
C THR A 2 -23.17 -1.01 -24.15
N ALA A 3 -22.24 -0.12 -24.52
CA ALA A 3 -20.85 -0.21 -24.08
C ALA A 3 -20.77 -0.13 -22.55
N TYR A 4 -19.80 -0.81 -21.92
CA TYR A 4 -19.69 -0.86 -20.46
C TYR A 4 -19.41 0.54 -19.89
N TYR A 5 -18.54 1.33 -20.51
CA TYR A 5 -18.29 2.69 -20.06
C TYR A 5 -19.54 3.58 -20.07
N GLN A 6 -20.45 3.37 -21.03
CA GLN A 6 -21.73 4.09 -21.08
C GLN A 6 -22.63 3.70 -19.91
N GLN A 7 -22.65 2.42 -19.53
CA GLN A 7 -23.40 1.94 -18.36
C GLN A 7 -22.87 2.60 -17.07
N VAL A 8 -21.54 2.72 -16.93
CA VAL A 8 -20.91 3.41 -15.78
C VAL A 8 -21.29 4.89 -15.74
N LEU A 9 -21.29 5.58 -16.89
CA LEU A 9 -21.73 6.98 -16.97
C LEU A 9 -23.23 7.15 -16.65
N GLU A 10 -24.06 6.16 -17.00
CA GLU A 10 -25.50 6.12 -16.70
C GLU A 10 -25.80 5.73 -15.23
N GLY A 11 -24.76 5.46 -14.42
CA GLY A 11 -24.91 5.16 -12.99
C GLY A 11 -24.93 3.67 -12.64
N THR A 12 -24.51 2.79 -13.55
CA THR A 12 -24.39 1.34 -13.31
C THR A 12 -22.92 0.97 -13.11
N TYR A 13 -22.48 0.86 -11.86
CA TYR A 13 -21.12 0.49 -11.47
C TYR A 13 -21.12 -0.30 -10.16
N ASP A 14 -20.00 -0.99 -9.91
CA ASP A 14 -19.78 -1.78 -8.70
C ASP A 14 -19.24 -0.90 -7.56
N ASN A 15 -19.32 -1.39 -6.32
CA ASN A 15 -18.68 -0.75 -5.17
C ASN A 15 -17.20 -1.13 -5.10
N HIS A 16 -16.36 -0.12 -4.86
CA HIS A 16 -14.91 -0.24 -4.72
C HIS A 16 -14.36 0.46 -3.47
N VAL A 17 -15.25 1.01 -2.64
CA VAL A 17 -14.88 1.76 -1.43
C VAL A 17 -15.52 1.12 -0.21
N LEU A 18 -14.71 0.83 0.81
CA LEU A 18 -15.13 0.21 2.07
C LEU A 18 -14.45 0.91 3.26
N PRO A 19 -14.89 2.11 3.67
CA PRO A 19 -14.21 2.86 4.72
C PRO A 19 -14.28 2.16 6.08
N PHE A 20 -13.34 2.50 6.95
CA PHE A 20 -13.43 2.11 8.36
C PHE A 20 -14.52 2.90 9.08
N LEU A 21 -15.32 2.17 9.88
CA LEU A 21 -16.21 2.73 10.90
C LEU A 21 -15.74 2.28 12.28
N TRP A 22 -15.25 3.21 13.08
CA TRP A 22 -14.68 2.94 14.40
C TRP A 22 -15.76 2.73 15.45
N MET A 23 -15.76 1.53 16.04
CA MET A 23 -16.73 1.10 17.04
C MET A 23 -16.15 1.25 18.45
N LYS A 24 -16.42 2.34 19.17
CA LYS A 24 -15.94 2.58 20.55
C LYS A 24 -17.03 2.34 21.63
N GLY A 25 -18.14 1.70 21.25
CA GLY A 25 -19.27 1.37 22.15
C GLY A 25 -20.35 2.46 22.22
N GLU A 26 -20.56 3.17 21.11
CA GLU A 26 -21.51 4.26 20.98
C GLU A 26 -22.97 3.80 21.00
N SER A 27 -23.89 4.77 21.13
CA SER A 27 -25.33 4.46 21.10
C SER A 27 -25.78 4.03 19.69
N HIS A 28 -26.77 3.15 19.62
CA HIS A 28 -27.43 2.75 18.37
C HIS A 28 -27.90 3.93 17.51
N LYS A 29 -28.31 5.04 18.14
CA LYS A 29 -28.66 6.28 17.42
C LYS A 29 -27.47 6.85 16.66
N THR A 30 -26.30 6.92 17.30
CA THR A 30 -25.07 7.43 16.69
C THR A 30 -24.59 6.51 15.58
N ILE A 31 -24.63 5.19 15.81
CA ILE A 31 -24.28 4.18 14.80
C ILE A 31 -25.16 4.34 13.54
N ALA A 32 -26.49 4.42 13.71
CA ALA A 32 -27.41 4.61 12.58
C ALA A 32 -27.11 5.90 11.82
N GLU A 33 -26.89 7.02 12.52
CA GLU A 33 -26.55 8.30 11.90
C GLU A 33 -25.29 8.20 11.02
N TYR A 34 -24.23 7.53 11.50
CA TYR A 34 -23.00 7.36 10.74
C TYR A 34 -23.18 6.44 9.54
N LEU A 35 -23.93 5.34 9.67
CA LEU A 35 -24.26 4.46 8.56
C LEU A 35 -25.08 5.19 7.48
N GLU A 36 -26.02 6.06 7.88
CA GLU A 36 -26.75 6.94 6.95
C GLU A 36 -25.81 7.91 6.21
N LYS A 37 -24.80 8.47 6.88
CA LYS A 37 -23.80 9.34 6.22
C LYS A 37 -22.91 8.57 5.24
N ILE A 38 -22.50 7.36 5.60
CA ILE A 38 -21.73 6.47 4.71
C ILE A 38 -22.55 6.15 3.47
N ALA A 39 -23.77 5.65 3.64
CA ALA A 39 -24.66 5.34 2.52
C ALA A 39 -24.98 6.56 1.65
N GLY A 40 -25.19 7.72 2.28
CA GLY A 40 -25.45 9.00 1.60
C GLY A 40 -24.26 9.55 0.81
N ALA A 41 -23.05 9.04 1.06
CA ALA A 41 -21.84 9.37 0.32
C ALA A 41 -21.57 8.39 -0.85
N ASP A 42 -22.57 7.62 -1.29
CA ASP A 42 -22.44 6.65 -2.39
C ASP A 42 -21.44 5.52 -2.08
N ILE A 43 -21.42 5.11 -0.81
CA ILE A 43 -20.63 3.98 -0.31
C ILE A 43 -21.59 2.83 -0.02
N HIS A 44 -21.23 1.62 -0.45
CA HIS A 44 -22.09 0.44 -0.30
C HIS A 44 -21.49 -0.67 0.58
N GLU A 45 -20.27 -0.47 1.08
CA GLU A 45 -19.61 -1.41 1.99
C GLU A 45 -18.97 -0.64 3.15
N VAL A 46 -18.85 -1.24 4.32
CA VAL A 46 -18.19 -0.64 5.48
C VAL A 46 -17.37 -1.70 6.22
N CYS A 47 -16.16 -1.36 6.64
CA CYS A 47 -15.33 -2.21 7.47
C CYS A 47 -15.42 -1.75 8.93
N LEU A 48 -15.96 -2.62 9.79
CA LEU A 48 -16.07 -2.32 11.21
C LEU A 48 -14.72 -2.48 11.87
N GLU A 49 -14.23 -1.35 12.35
CA GLU A 49 -13.05 -1.29 13.16
C GLU A 49 -13.42 -1.62 14.61
N SER A 50 -13.11 -2.86 15.01
CA SER A 50 -13.47 -3.45 16.29
C SER A 50 -12.48 -3.18 17.43
N ARG A 51 -11.24 -2.74 17.13
CA ARG A 51 -10.17 -2.48 18.10
C ARG A 51 -10.59 -1.64 19.31
N PRO A 52 -11.41 -0.58 19.19
CA PRO A 52 -11.76 0.25 20.33
C PRO A 52 -13.01 -0.23 21.09
N HIS A 53 -13.66 -1.33 20.70
CA HIS A 53 -14.91 -1.75 21.33
C HIS A 53 -14.65 -2.38 22.71
N PRO A 54 -15.21 -1.85 23.81
CA PRO A 54 -14.84 -2.25 25.17
C PRO A 54 -15.30 -3.65 25.58
N ASP A 55 -16.21 -4.26 24.82
CA ASP A 55 -16.79 -5.58 25.07
C ASP A 55 -16.66 -6.49 23.84
N PHE A 56 -15.56 -6.37 23.08
CA PHE A 56 -15.31 -7.18 21.88
C PHE A 56 -15.45 -8.69 22.15
N CYS A 57 -16.18 -9.39 21.30
CA CYS A 57 -16.63 -10.79 21.49
C CYS A 57 -17.47 -11.06 22.76
N GLY A 58 -17.94 -10.03 23.46
CA GLY A 58 -18.91 -10.09 24.56
C GLY A 58 -20.35 -9.79 24.12
N GLU A 59 -21.29 -9.86 25.07
CA GLU A 59 -22.73 -9.67 24.81
C GLU A 59 -23.07 -8.30 24.20
N GLY A 60 -22.36 -7.24 24.63
CA GLY A 60 -22.50 -5.90 24.09
C GLY A 60 -22.09 -5.83 22.63
N TRP A 61 -20.97 -6.45 22.27
CA TRP A 61 -20.50 -6.53 20.89
C TRP A 61 -21.50 -7.25 19.99
N TRP A 62 -22.04 -8.40 20.41
CA TRP A 62 -23.04 -9.13 19.61
C TRP A 62 -24.34 -8.35 19.43
N ARG A 63 -24.80 -7.66 20.47
CA ARG A 63 -25.96 -6.77 20.40
C ARG A 63 -25.73 -5.65 19.38
N ASP A 64 -24.57 -5.02 19.43
CA ASP A 64 -24.27 -3.86 18.61
C ASP A 64 -24.00 -4.27 17.15
N LEU A 65 -23.35 -5.41 16.90
CA LEU A 65 -23.24 -5.99 15.56
C LEU A 65 -24.59 -6.37 14.95
N ARG A 66 -25.51 -6.97 15.73
CA ARG A 66 -26.85 -7.27 15.23
C ARG A 66 -27.61 -6.01 14.82
N PHE A 67 -27.48 -4.94 15.62
CA PHE A 67 -28.03 -3.65 15.25
C PHE A 67 -27.43 -3.10 13.95
N VAL A 68 -26.09 -3.09 13.84
CA VAL A 68 -25.39 -2.65 12.62
C VAL A 68 -25.84 -3.45 11.39
N ILE A 69 -25.94 -4.78 11.50
CA ILE A 69 -26.38 -5.64 10.39
C ILE A 69 -27.80 -5.28 9.93
N ASP A 70 -28.72 -5.03 10.86
CA ASP A 70 -30.10 -4.67 10.54
C ASP A 70 -30.19 -3.29 9.88
N GLU A 71 -29.38 -2.32 10.32
CA GLU A 71 -29.26 -1.01 9.67
C GLU A 71 -28.61 -1.11 8.29
N CYS A 72 -27.53 -1.89 8.13
CA CYS A 72 -26.90 -2.15 6.85
C CYS A 72 -27.89 -2.76 5.85
N LYS A 73 -28.75 -3.70 6.28
CA LYS A 73 -29.80 -4.27 5.41
C LYS A 73 -30.82 -3.22 4.96
N GLN A 74 -31.21 -2.30 5.83
CA GLN A 74 -32.14 -1.23 5.50
C GLN A 74 -31.53 -0.24 4.48
N LEU A 75 -30.23 0.03 4.62
CA LEU A 75 -29.49 0.96 3.77
C LEU A 75 -28.91 0.29 2.50
N GLY A 76 -28.97 -1.04 2.39
CA GLY A 76 -28.36 -1.79 1.28
C GLY A 76 -26.84 -1.94 1.37
N LEU A 77 -26.25 -1.70 2.54
CA LEU A 77 -24.81 -1.81 2.79
C LEU A 77 -24.37 -3.26 3.05
N LYS A 78 -23.11 -3.54 2.77
CA LYS A 78 -22.40 -4.76 3.20
C LYS A 78 -21.33 -4.47 4.24
N LEU A 79 -20.92 -5.51 4.96
CA LEU A 79 -20.09 -5.41 6.15
C LEU A 79 -18.82 -6.25 6.02
N TRP A 80 -17.71 -5.66 6.45
CA TRP A 80 -16.46 -6.33 6.78
C TRP A 80 -16.18 -6.18 8.28
N ILE A 81 -15.47 -7.13 8.87
CA ILE A 81 -15.15 -7.14 10.30
C ILE A 81 -13.63 -7.18 10.45
N LEU A 82 -13.06 -6.23 11.19
CA LEU A 82 -11.65 -6.30 11.57
C LEU A 82 -11.43 -7.47 12.54
N ASP A 83 -10.36 -8.22 12.33
CA ASP A 83 -10.28 -9.60 12.83
C ASP A 83 -9.61 -9.78 14.20
N ASP A 84 -9.46 -8.71 14.98
CA ASP A 84 -8.88 -8.76 16.32
C ASP A 84 -9.37 -7.62 17.23
N ALA A 85 -9.08 -7.76 18.53
CA ALA A 85 -9.40 -6.77 19.57
C ALA A 85 -8.32 -5.68 19.72
N HIS A 86 -7.20 -5.80 19.01
CA HIS A 86 -6.05 -4.92 19.15
C HIS A 86 -5.28 -4.82 17.82
N PHE A 87 -4.53 -3.74 17.64
CA PHE A 87 -3.62 -3.53 16.52
C PHE A 87 -2.15 -3.86 16.88
N PRO A 88 -1.40 -4.58 16.03
CA PRO A 88 -1.82 -5.25 14.80
C PRO A 88 -2.60 -6.55 15.06
N THR A 89 -3.09 -7.21 14.00
CA THR A 89 -3.68 -8.56 14.07
C THR A 89 -2.67 -9.57 14.64
N GLY A 90 -3.16 -10.45 15.52
CA GLY A 90 -2.38 -11.52 16.15
C GLY A 90 -2.37 -11.49 17.68
N PHE A 91 -3.08 -10.53 18.29
CA PHE A 91 -3.34 -10.50 19.72
C PHE A 91 -4.32 -11.60 20.15
N ALA A 92 -5.18 -12.06 19.22
CA ALA A 92 -6.17 -13.11 19.41
C ALA A 92 -7.09 -12.82 20.61
N ASN A 93 -7.63 -11.60 20.66
CA ASN A 93 -8.51 -11.16 21.75
C ASN A 93 -7.89 -11.41 23.15
N GLY A 94 -6.56 -11.35 23.26
CA GLY A 94 -5.80 -11.48 24.51
C GLY A 94 -5.63 -12.90 25.05
N VAL A 95 -6.12 -13.94 24.37
CA VAL A 95 -6.08 -15.31 24.92
C VAL A 95 -4.68 -15.90 24.97
N VAL A 96 -3.75 -15.42 24.13
CA VAL A 96 -2.37 -15.94 24.01
C VAL A 96 -1.61 -15.82 25.34
N LYS A 97 -1.83 -14.74 26.08
CA LYS A 97 -1.15 -14.48 27.36
C LYS A 97 -1.42 -15.57 28.40
N GLU A 98 -2.62 -16.15 28.37
CA GLU A 98 -3.06 -17.18 29.30
C GLU A 98 -2.89 -18.60 28.73
N ALA A 99 -2.48 -18.72 27.46
CA ALA A 99 -2.28 -19.99 26.79
C ALA A 99 -1.14 -20.82 27.40
N VAL A 100 -1.12 -22.13 27.11
CA VAL A 100 0.02 -22.98 27.48
C VAL A 100 1.29 -22.50 26.76
N PRO A 101 2.49 -22.58 27.39
CA PRO A 101 3.71 -21.97 26.85
C PRO A 101 4.06 -22.38 25.41
N GLU A 102 3.69 -23.59 24.99
CA GLU A 102 3.96 -24.14 23.67
C GLU A 102 3.16 -23.44 22.55
N LEU A 103 2.04 -22.79 22.89
CA LEU A 103 1.20 -22.05 21.93
C LEU A 103 1.51 -20.55 21.91
N ARG A 104 2.45 -20.10 22.73
CA ARG A 104 2.91 -18.70 22.74
C ARG A 104 3.99 -18.49 21.69
N LYS A 105 4.32 -17.23 21.43
CA LYS A 105 5.43 -16.88 20.55
C LYS A 105 6.75 -17.46 21.07
N ILE A 106 7.51 -18.11 20.19
CA ILE A 106 8.83 -18.65 20.47
C ILE A 106 9.82 -18.08 19.45
N VAL A 107 11.01 -17.72 19.91
CA VAL A 107 12.12 -17.24 19.09
C VAL A 107 13.38 -18.04 19.37
N LEU A 108 14.26 -18.14 18.38
CA LEU A 108 15.63 -18.59 18.52
C LEU A 108 16.54 -17.38 18.80
N THR A 109 17.42 -17.50 19.80
CA THR A 109 18.40 -16.48 20.18
C THR A 109 19.72 -17.15 20.57
N HIS A 110 20.75 -16.36 20.85
CA HIS A 110 22.06 -16.89 21.23
C HIS A 110 22.77 -16.01 22.27
N ARG A 111 23.80 -16.59 22.88
CA ARG A 111 24.77 -15.93 23.75
C ARG A 111 26.18 -16.33 23.30
N THR A 112 27.03 -15.34 23.11
CA THR A 112 28.42 -15.55 22.70
C THR A 112 29.36 -15.41 23.88
N PHE A 113 30.29 -16.35 24.01
CA PHE A 113 31.28 -16.37 25.09
C PHE A 113 32.67 -16.46 24.50
N ASP A 114 33.58 -15.58 24.93
CA ASP A 114 35.00 -15.65 24.58
C ASP A 114 35.77 -16.32 25.72
N ILE A 115 36.40 -17.45 25.43
CA ILE A 115 37.12 -18.30 26.39
C ILE A 115 38.59 -18.38 25.99
N VAL A 116 39.46 -17.85 26.84
CA VAL A 116 40.91 -18.02 26.70
C VAL A 116 41.29 -19.41 27.15
N GLY A 117 41.91 -20.19 26.27
CA GLY A 117 42.40 -21.52 26.58
C GLY A 117 43.93 -21.65 26.50
N PRO A 118 44.46 -22.82 26.92
CA PRO A 118 43.69 -24.00 27.28
C PRO A 118 43.05 -23.85 28.67
N THR A 119 41.76 -24.15 28.78
CA THR A 119 41.02 -24.11 30.05
C THR A 119 40.24 -25.41 30.21
N SER A 120 40.71 -26.27 31.11
CA SER A 120 40.05 -27.55 31.39
C SER A 120 38.80 -27.37 32.23
N ALA A 121 37.75 -28.13 31.93
CA ALA A 121 36.45 -28.11 32.58
C ALA A 121 35.86 -26.68 32.69
N ALA A 122 36.04 -25.88 31.64
CA ALA A 122 35.33 -24.63 31.48
C ALA A 122 33.81 -24.89 31.57
N SER A 123 33.06 -23.98 32.20
CA SER A 123 31.62 -24.14 32.33
C SER A 123 30.86 -22.86 32.03
N ILE A 124 29.78 -23.00 31.26
CA ILE A 124 28.83 -21.92 30.95
C ILE A 124 27.50 -22.23 31.64
N ALA A 125 26.92 -21.24 32.31
CA ALA A 125 25.59 -21.37 32.90
C ALA A 125 24.51 -21.24 31.81
N LEU A 126 23.64 -22.26 31.73
CA LEU A 126 22.57 -22.32 30.75
C LEU A 126 21.29 -21.64 31.25
N ALA A 127 21.06 -21.61 32.56
CA ALA A 127 19.91 -20.90 33.14
C ALA A 127 20.04 -19.37 33.00
N ASN A 128 18.94 -18.72 32.61
CA ASN A 128 18.83 -17.26 32.51
C ASN A 128 17.87 -16.71 33.58
N MET A 129 18.38 -15.84 34.45
CA MET A 129 17.58 -15.26 35.54
C MET A 129 16.62 -14.17 35.05
N LEU A 130 16.87 -13.57 33.89
CA LEU A 130 16.09 -12.50 33.28
C LEU A 130 15.05 -13.01 32.28
N ASP A 131 15.11 -14.30 31.95
CA ASP A 131 14.17 -14.99 31.09
C ASP A 131 14.08 -16.47 31.50
N LYS A 132 12.99 -16.80 32.20
CA LYS A 132 12.72 -18.17 32.66
C LYS A 132 12.17 -19.08 31.57
N THR A 133 11.80 -18.53 30.41
CA THR A 133 11.28 -19.29 29.27
C THR A 133 12.40 -19.84 28.39
N GLU A 134 13.62 -19.30 28.55
CA GLU A 134 14.79 -19.70 27.77
C GLU A 134 15.13 -21.18 27.98
N ARG A 135 15.39 -21.91 26.90
CA ARG A 135 15.76 -23.33 26.89
C ARG A 135 16.98 -23.54 26.01
N PHE A 136 17.97 -24.29 26.51
CA PHE A 136 19.18 -24.61 25.77
C PHE A 136 18.85 -25.43 24.52
N HIS A 137 19.27 -24.93 23.36
CA HIS A 137 19.06 -25.56 22.06
C HIS A 137 20.31 -26.30 21.56
N GLY A 138 21.48 -25.67 21.70
CA GLY A 138 22.75 -26.25 21.28
C GLY A 138 23.92 -25.29 21.40
N VAL A 139 25.12 -25.75 21.03
CA VAL A 139 26.34 -24.94 21.08
C VAL A 139 27.24 -25.24 19.88
N THR A 140 27.89 -24.21 19.36
CA THR A 140 29.01 -24.32 18.42
C THR A 140 30.24 -23.61 18.97
N PHE A 141 31.41 -24.00 18.49
CA PHE A 141 32.69 -23.41 18.91
C PHE A 141 33.49 -22.96 17.68
N MET A 142 34.12 -21.79 17.79
CA MET A 142 34.93 -21.17 16.75
C MET A 142 36.30 -20.77 17.30
N GLN A 143 37.35 -20.91 16.50
CA GLN A 143 38.67 -20.31 16.75
C GLN A 143 39.18 -19.65 15.46
N ASP A 144 39.69 -18.42 15.55
CA ASP A 144 40.22 -17.66 14.41
C ASP A 144 39.28 -17.65 13.18
N GLY A 145 37.97 -17.53 13.44
CA GLY A 145 36.93 -17.51 12.40
C GLY A 145 36.60 -18.88 11.78
N SER A 146 37.16 -19.98 12.29
CA SER A 146 36.91 -21.34 11.80
C SER A 146 36.21 -22.22 12.84
N PRO A 147 35.28 -23.10 12.44
CA PRO A 147 34.67 -24.07 13.35
C PRO A 147 35.70 -25.02 13.96
N VAL A 148 35.58 -25.27 15.26
CA VAL A 148 36.37 -26.29 15.98
C VAL A 148 35.46 -27.28 16.69
N ASP A 149 35.81 -28.57 16.60
CA ASP A 149 35.10 -29.61 17.34
C ASP A 149 35.60 -29.66 18.79
N VAL A 150 34.69 -29.36 19.72
CA VAL A 150 34.97 -29.35 21.15
C VAL A 150 33.94 -30.25 21.83
N ALA A 151 34.41 -31.35 22.38
CA ALA A 151 33.57 -32.25 23.17
C ALA A 151 33.03 -31.53 24.40
N TYR A 152 31.73 -31.63 24.62
CA TYR A 152 31.04 -31.04 25.76
C TYR A 152 30.08 -32.03 26.41
N ARG A 153 29.68 -31.73 27.64
CA ARG A 153 28.59 -32.39 28.35
C ARG A 153 27.66 -31.36 28.97
N VAL A 154 26.38 -31.66 28.98
CA VAL A 154 25.37 -30.88 29.69
C VAL A 154 25.15 -31.50 31.07
N ILE A 155 25.15 -30.67 32.11
CA ILE A 155 24.80 -31.05 33.47
C ILE A 155 23.41 -30.50 33.75
N ASP A 156 22.49 -31.38 34.12
CA ASP A 156 21.13 -31.02 34.49
C ASP A 156 21.04 -30.62 35.96
N ASP A 157 20.05 -29.81 36.29
CA ASP A 157 19.66 -29.53 37.67
C ASP A 157 18.84 -30.67 38.30
N VAL A 158 18.36 -30.44 39.52
CA VAL A 158 17.58 -31.43 40.28
C VAL A 158 16.24 -31.79 39.63
N ASP A 159 15.73 -30.92 38.75
CA ASP A 159 14.46 -31.10 38.05
C ASP A 159 14.68 -31.65 36.63
N GLY A 160 15.93 -31.95 36.25
CA GLY A 160 16.29 -32.52 34.96
C GLY A 160 16.42 -31.48 33.84
N ASN A 161 16.51 -30.18 34.17
CA ASN A 161 16.71 -29.12 33.17
C ASN A 161 18.20 -28.85 32.93
N PRO A 162 18.63 -28.62 31.68
CA PRO A 162 19.99 -28.20 31.37
C PRO A 162 20.44 -26.98 32.20
N SER A 163 21.41 -27.18 33.08
CA SER A 163 21.89 -26.16 34.02
C SER A 163 23.24 -25.58 33.62
N ARG A 164 24.17 -26.45 33.21
CA ARG A 164 25.53 -26.06 32.82
C ARG A 164 26.04 -26.83 31.62
N LEU A 165 26.69 -26.12 30.71
CA LEU A 165 27.54 -26.70 29.68
C LEU A 165 28.96 -26.81 30.22
N VAL A 166 29.60 -27.97 30.11
CA VAL A 166 31.00 -28.19 30.55
C VAL A 166 31.83 -28.76 29.41
N PHE A 167 33.00 -28.18 29.15
CA PHE A 167 33.90 -28.55 28.06
C PHE A 167 35.36 -28.22 28.38
N ASP A 168 36.30 -28.77 27.61
CA ASP A 168 37.71 -28.39 27.67
C ASP A 168 38.02 -27.42 26.54
N ALA A 169 38.29 -26.15 26.86
CA ALA A 169 38.61 -25.15 25.84
C ALA A 169 40.03 -25.40 25.30
N PRO A 170 40.22 -25.51 23.98
CA PRO A 170 41.54 -25.70 23.36
C PRO A 170 42.45 -24.48 23.55
N ALA A 171 43.75 -24.63 23.28
CA ALA A 171 44.69 -23.51 23.35
C ALA A 171 44.30 -22.39 22.37
N GLY A 172 44.42 -21.12 22.80
CA GLY A 172 44.02 -19.96 22.00
C GLY A 172 42.69 -19.35 22.44
N LEU A 173 42.16 -18.42 21.65
CA LEU A 173 40.86 -17.79 21.92
C LEU A 173 39.76 -18.62 21.27
N THR A 174 38.89 -19.22 22.09
CA THR A 174 37.73 -19.99 21.63
C THR A 174 36.48 -19.18 21.87
N GLN A 175 35.67 -18.99 20.83
CA GLN A 175 34.35 -18.40 20.95
C GLN A 175 33.29 -19.51 20.95
N ALA A 176 32.41 -19.52 21.96
CA ALA A 176 31.27 -20.42 22.02
C ALA A 176 29.98 -19.64 21.70
N CYS A 177 29.25 -20.06 20.67
CA CYS A 177 27.90 -19.57 20.39
C CYS A 177 26.90 -20.58 20.98
N VAL A 178 26.28 -20.18 22.10
CA VAL A 178 25.30 -21.01 22.81
C VAL A 178 23.91 -20.54 22.42
N MET A 179 23.12 -21.41 21.81
CA MET A 179 21.82 -21.10 21.24
C MET A 179 20.68 -21.54 22.16
N PHE A 180 19.59 -20.79 22.11
CA PHE A 180 18.43 -20.97 22.98
C PHE A 180 17.13 -20.72 22.22
N THR A 181 16.08 -21.47 22.55
CA THR A 181 14.71 -21.02 22.28
C THR A 181 14.23 -20.18 23.46
N SER A 182 13.44 -19.14 23.23
CA SER A 182 12.90 -18.24 24.25
C SER A 182 11.49 -17.81 23.89
N GLY A 183 10.64 -17.57 24.89
CA GLY A 183 9.32 -16.92 24.72
C GLY A 183 9.39 -15.40 24.85
N LYS A 184 10.58 -14.83 25.05
CA LYS A 184 10.79 -13.40 25.21
C LYS A 184 11.12 -12.76 23.87
N THR A 185 10.27 -11.83 23.43
CA THR A 185 10.51 -10.98 22.26
C THR A 185 10.68 -9.53 22.69
N SER A 186 11.11 -8.63 21.80
CA SER A 186 11.21 -7.20 22.17
C SER A 186 9.97 -6.39 21.77
N TYR A 187 8.99 -7.05 21.14
CA TYR A 187 7.78 -6.44 20.61
C TYR A 187 6.64 -7.47 20.61
N ASN A 188 5.44 -7.05 21.00
CA ASN A 188 4.21 -7.87 21.02
C ASN A 188 4.41 -9.32 21.53
N GLU A 189 4.97 -9.46 22.74
CA GLU A 189 5.24 -10.78 23.37
C GLU A 189 3.98 -11.64 23.51
N ASP A 190 2.83 -11.01 23.78
CA ASP A 190 1.53 -11.67 24.01
C ASP A 190 0.75 -11.95 22.71
N TYR A 191 1.44 -12.07 21.56
CA TYR A 191 0.82 -12.35 20.25
C TYR A 191 1.09 -13.77 19.80
N ILE A 192 0.24 -14.29 18.91
CA ILE A 192 0.40 -15.60 18.29
C ILE A 192 1.77 -15.76 17.61
N ASN A 193 2.19 -17.01 17.49
CA ASN A 193 3.36 -17.40 16.74
C ASN A 193 2.98 -17.64 15.27
N MET A 194 3.37 -16.73 14.38
CA MET A 194 3.01 -16.79 12.95
C MET A 194 3.55 -18.04 12.23
N VAL A 195 4.58 -18.71 12.78
CA VAL A 195 5.15 -19.94 12.20
C VAL A 195 4.67 -21.22 12.89
N ASP A 196 3.59 -21.14 13.68
CA ASP A 196 2.96 -22.28 14.33
C ASP A 196 1.43 -22.31 14.12
N ARG A 197 0.96 -23.33 13.40
CA ARG A 197 -0.47 -23.49 13.04
C ARG A 197 -1.40 -23.60 14.25
N ALA A 198 -0.95 -24.22 15.35
CA ALA A 198 -1.78 -24.35 16.54
C ALA A 198 -1.84 -23.04 17.32
N SER A 199 -0.75 -22.26 17.33
CA SER A 199 -0.75 -20.92 17.90
C SER A 199 -1.70 -19.99 17.14
N VAL A 200 -1.68 -20.00 15.80
CA VAL A 200 -2.61 -19.21 14.96
C VAL A 200 -4.06 -19.64 15.18
N ALA A 201 -4.35 -20.93 15.36
CA ALA A 201 -5.70 -21.41 15.61
C ALA A 201 -6.37 -20.73 16.82
N GLN A 202 -5.60 -20.21 17.78
CA GLN A 202 -6.14 -19.42 18.90
C GLN A 202 -6.84 -18.15 18.44
N LEU A 203 -6.35 -17.48 17.39
CA LEU A 203 -7.03 -16.32 16.80
C LEU A 203 -8.39 -16.72 16.20
N ILE A 204 -8.42 -17.85 15.50
CA ILE A 204 -9.66 -18.39 14.94
C ILE A 204 -10.65 -18.72 16.06
N ASP A 205 -10.21 -19.46 17.07
CA ASP A 205 -11.06 -19.89 18.17
C ASP A 205 -11.53 -18.74 19.06
N ALA A 206 -10.72 -17.67 19.19
CA ALA A 206 -11.04 -16.52 20.03
C ALA A 206 -11.87 -15.43 19.31
N VAL A 207 -11.79 -15.36 17.98
CA VAL A 207 -12.44 -14.31 17.20
C VAL A 207 -13.35 -14.90 16.13
N TYR A 208 -12.80 -15.59 15.14
CA TYR A 208 -13.54 -16.02 13.95
C TYR A 208 -14.68 -17.00 14.27
N GLU A 209 -14.42 -18.04 15.08
CA GLU A 209 -15.41 -19.05 15.43
C GLU A 209 -16.57 -18.46 16.25
N PRO A 210 -16.35 -17.64 17.30
CA PRO A 210 -17.43 -16.91 17.97
C PRO A 210 -18.27 -16.05 17.03
N HIS A 211 -17.65 -15.34 16.08
CA HIS A 211 -18.40 -14.56 15.09
C HIS A 211 -19.28 -15.46 14.21
N PHE A 212 -18.77 -16.63 13.78
CA PHE A 212 -19.56 -17.58 13.02
C PHE A 212 -20.71 -18.20 13.83
N GLU A 213 -20.48 -18.57 15.09
CA GLU A 213 -21.51 -19.11 15.98
C GLU A 213 -22.66 -18.13 16.18
N HIS A 214 -22.34 -16.83 16.31
CA HIS A 214 -23.34 -15.80 16.59
C HIS A 214 -23.97 -15.21 15.34
N LEU A 215 -23.25 -15.14 14.21
CA LEU A 215 -23.64 -14.36 13.01
C LEU A 215 -23.53 -15.15 11.69
N GLY A 216 -23.27 -16.47 11.74
CA GLY A 216 -23.09 -17.31 10.55
C GLY A 216 -24.32 -17.36 9.62
N ASP A 217 -25.50 -16.97 10.10
CA ASP A 217 -26.69 -16.78 9.27
C ASP A 217 -26.58 -15.59 8.29
N GLU A 218 -25.68 -14.64 8.54
CA GLU A 218 -25.45 -13.43 7.75
C GLU A 218 -24.20 -13.48 6.86
N PHE A 219 -23.38 -14.53 7.03
CA PHE A 219 -22.16 -14.78 6.24
C PHE A 219 -22.50 -14.99 4.76
N GLY A 220 -21.78 -14.29 3.88
CA GLY A 220 -22.02 -14.27 2.44
C GLY A 220 -23.28 -13.52 2.01
N LYS A 221 -24.01 -12.90 2.97
CA LYS A 221 -25.20 -12.08 2.71
C LYS A 221 -24.91 -10.63 3.03
N THR A 222 -24.93 -10.25 4.30
CA THR A 222 -24.60 -8.90 4.76
C THR A 222 -23.13 -8.81 5.16
N ILE A 223 -22.57 -9.86 5.77
CA ILE A 223 -21.15 -9.96 6.08
C ILE A 223 -20.41 -10.56 4.89
N LEU A 224 -19.49 -9.82 4.30
CA LEU A 224 -18.67 -10.27 3.18
C LEU A 224 -17.41 -10.99 3.64
N GLY A 225 -16.82 -10.60 4.77
CA GLY A 225 -15.55 -11.14 5.18
C GLY A 225 -14.89 -10.46 6.38
N PHE A 226 -13.64 -10.86 6.59
CA PHE A 226 -12.77 -10.34 7.63
C PHE A 226 -11.60 -9.55 7.03
N PHE A 227 -11.14 -8.56 7.78
CA PHE A 227 -10.00 -7.71 7.45
C PHE A 227 -8.91 -7.92 8.51
N SER A 228 -7.70 -8.32 8.10
CA SER A 228 -6.52 -8.33 9.00
C SER A 228 -5.66 -7.10 8.79
N ASP A 229 -5.24 -6.48 9.89
CA ASP A 229 -4.52 -5.21 9.92
C ASP A 229 -3.08 -5.41 10.40
N GLU A 230 -2.12 -5.15 9.52
CA GLU A 230 -0.67 -5.17 9.79
C GLU A 230 -0.08 -6.41 10.53
N PRO A 231 -0.51 -7.67 10.28
CA PRO A 231 0.09 -8.82 10.94
C PRO A 231 1.56 -9.01 10.52
N GLY A 232 2.43 -9.20 11.50
CA GLY A 232 3.85 -9.47 11.29
C GLY A 232 4.38 -10.58 12.19
N PHE A 233 5.62 -11.02 11.98
CA PHE A 233 6.26 -11.97 12.91
C PHE A 233 6.29 -11.42 14.34
N ALA A 234 6.46 -10.09 14.44
CA ALA A 234 6.53 -9.32 15.66
C ALA A 234 7.50 -9.94 16.69
N ASN A 235 8.66 -10.39 16.21
CA ASN A 235 9.77 -10.90 17.05
C ASN A 235 10.61 -9.74 17.61
N GLU A 236 10.68 -8.62 16.89
CA GLU A 236 11.29 -7.39 17.36
C GLU A 236 10.69 -6.16 16.68
N LYS A 237 10.85 -4.98 17.31
CA LYS A 237 10.42 -3.71 16.73
C LYS A 237 11.40 -3.15 15.71
N GLY A 238 12.70 -3.46 15.88
CA GLY A 238 13.77 -2.87 15.09
C GLY A 238 14.02 -1.38 15.33
N THR A 239 14.95 -0.84 14.56
CA THR A 239 15.21 0.60 14.42
C THR A 239 15.23 0.99 12.94
N THR A 240 14.89 2.25 12.65
CA THR A 240 14.95 2.77 11.27
C THR A 240 16.23 3.56 11.08
N GLY A 241 16.98 3.23 10.03
CA GLY A 241 18.18 3.95 9.61
C GLY A 241 17.87 5.36 9.08
N PRO A 242 18.92 6.18 8.89
CA PRO A 242 18.77 7.52 8.29
C PRO A 242 18.36 7.48 6.81
N ASP A 243 18.52 6.33 6.17
CA ASP A 243 18.05 5.99 4.83
C ASP A 243 16.55 5.64 4.77
N GLY A 244 15.86 5.61 5.92
CA GLY A 244 14.45 5.24 6.01
C GLY A 244 14.21 3.73 6.02
N ILE A 245 15.25 2.89 6.19
CA ILE A 245 15.16 1.44 6.09
C ILE A 245 15.18 0.78 7.48
N SER A 246 14.36 -0.26 7.70
CA SER A 246 14.26 -1.00 8.98
C SER A 246 15.40 -1.97 9.20
N ASP A 247 16.14 -1.93 10.31
CA ASP A 247 17.31 -2.79 10.58
C ASP A 247 17.03 -4.29 10.84
N THR A 248 15.79 -4.76 10.66
CA THR A 248 15.29 -6.10 11.02
C THR A 248 15.61 -7.20 10.00
N LEU A 249 16.72 -7.05 9.28
CA LEU A 249 17.20 -8.00 8.28
C LEU A 249 17.79 -9.28 8.93
N ILE A 250 17.66 -10.42 8.25
CA ILE A 250 18.34 -11.66 8.65
C ILE A 250 19.88 -11.49 8.62
N GLY A 251 20.58 -12.01 9.62
CA GLY A 251 22.01 -11.72 9.84
C GLY A 251 22.28 -10.59 10.83
N LYS A 252 21.25 -9.96 11.42
CA LYS A 252 21.40 -9.01 12.53
C LYS A 252 21.89 -9.72 13.79
N ALA A 253 23.04 -9.30 14.30
CA ALA A 253 23.77 -9.95 15.41
C ALA A 253 23.00 -10.10 16.74
N THR A 254 21.89 -9.40 16.95
CA THR A 254 21.11 -9.45 18.20
C THR A 254 19.65 -9.81 17.97
N ALA A 255 19.27 -10.19 16.75
CA ALA A 255 17.88 -10.47 16.41
C ALA A 255 17.37 -11.76 17.08
N PRO A 256 16.27 -11.71 17.84
CA PRO A 256 15.49 -12.92 18.12
C PRO A 256 14.79 -13.37 16.83
N LEU A 257 14.92 -14.63 16.44
CA LEU A 257 14.43 -15.14 15.17
C LEU A 257 13.13 -15.96 15.37
N PRO A 258 12.04 -15.75 14.61
CA PRO A 258 10.82 -16.56 14.72
C PRO A 258 11.07 -18.08 14.74
N TRP A 259 10.43 -18.81 15.64
CA TRP A 259 10.74 -20.23 15.80
C TRP A 259 9.51 -21.07 16.14
N SER A 260 9.47 -22.30 15.63
CA SER A 260 8.50 -23.33 16.00
C SER A 260 9.12 -24.72 15.81
N ALA A 261 8.46 -25.75 16.35
CA ALA A 261 8.90 -27.13 16.15
C ALA A 261 8.88 -27.53 14.66
N GLU A 262 7.92 -27.01 13.89
CA GLU A 262 7.81 -27.28 12.46
C GLU A 262 8.92 -26.57 11.65
N LEU A 263 9.23 -25.32 12.00
CA LEU A 263 10.34 -24.58 11.41
C LEU A 263 11.66 -25.33 11.65
N GLU A 264 11.91 -25.76 12.88
CA GLU A 264 13.07 -26.57 13.23
C GLU A 264 13.12 -27.87 12.42
N ARG A 265 11.99 -28.58 12.30
CA ARG A 265 11.90 -29.83 11.54
C ARG A 265 12.27 -29.63 10.07
N ARG A 266 11.76 -28.56 9.43
CA ARG A 266 12.07 -28.23 8.03
C ARG A 266 13.52 -27.81 7.86
N LEU A 267 14.08 -27.02 8.78
CA LEU A 267 15.50 -26.66 8.77
C LEU A 267 16.43 -27.86 8.92
N ARG A 268 16.13 -28.77 9.85
CA ARG A 268 16.90 -30.02 10.02
C ARG A 268 16.87 -30.87 8.76
N ALA A 269 15.73 -30.93 8.08
CA ALA A 269 15.59 -31.64 6.82
C ALA A 269 16.41 -30.97 5.69
N ALA A 270 16.40 -29.64 5.61
CA ALA A 270 17.11 -28.89 4.57
C ALA A 270 18.64 -28.89 4.77
N LEU A 271 19.11 -28.71 6.01
CA LEU A 271 20.55 -28.55 6.32
C LEU A 271 21.26 -29.87 6.68
N GLY A 272 20.50 -30.91 7.02
CA GLY A 272 21.03 -32.23 7.36
C GLY A 272 21.97 -32.21 8.56
N GLU A 273 23.08 -32.95 8.47
CA GLU A 273 24.08 -33.09 9.55
C GLU A 273 24.73 -31.77 9.97
N ARG A 274 24.70 -30.76 9.10
CA ARG A 274 25.30 -29.44 9.35
C ARG A 274 24.36 -28.47 10.05
N TYR A 275 23.09 -28.83 10.21
CA TYR A 275 22.05 -28.00 10.82
C TYR A 275 22.58 -27.14 11.99
N LEU A 276 23.18 -27.77 13.02
CA LEU A 276 23.64 -27.05 14.21
C LEU A 276 24.83 -26.13 13.93
N ALA A 277 25.73 -26.52 13.04
CA ALA A 277 26.92 -25.75 12.68
C ALA A 277 26.60 -24.49 11.85
N GLU A 278 25.49 -24.52 11.11
CA GLU A 278 25.06 -23.43 10.22
C GLU A 278 24.23 -22.36 10.95
N LEU A 279 23.54 -22.70 12.05
CA LEU A 279 22.67 -21.75 12.76
C LEU A 279 23.35 -20.43 13.19
N PRO A 280 24.63 -20.39 13.63
CA PRO A 280 25.30 -19.13 13.95
C PRO A 280 25.27 -18.10 12.83
N HIS A 281 25.27 -18.54 11.57
CA HIS A 281 25.24 -17.67 10.39
C HIS A 281 23.92 -16.92 10.18
N LEU A 282 22.87 -17.26 10.95
CA LEU A 282 21.63 -16.47 10.99
C LEU A 282 21.81 -15.10 11.68
N TRP A 283 22.92 -14.91 12.41
CA TRP A 283 23.26 -13.68 13.14
C TRP A 283 24.51 -12.97 12.59
N ASP A 284 24.96 -13.33 11.39
CA ASP A 284 25.99 -12.61 10.66
C ASP A 284 25.61 -12.44 9.19
N ARG A 285 26.40 -11.64 8.46
CA ARG A 285 26.23 -11.35 7.03
C ARG A 285 27.39 -11.87 6.20
N GLU A 286 28.18 -12.81 6.73
CA GLU A 286 29.29 -13.39 5.99
C GLU A 286 28.74 -14.22 4.81
N PRO A 287 29.45 -14.27 3.66
CA PRO A 287 29.00 -15.04 2.49
C PRO A 287 28.81 -16.53 2.77
N ALA A 288 29.57 -17.11 3.71
CA ALA A 288 29.41 -18.50 4.14
C ALA A 288 28.01 -18.79 4.72
N GLY A 289 27.32 -17.77 5.20
CA GLY A 289 25.96 -17.89 5.73
C GLY A 289 24.84 -17.70 4.71
N ALA A 290 25.14 -17.39 3.44
CA ALA A 290 24.13 -17.00 2.46
C ALA A 290 23.05 -18.08 2.26
N HIS A 291 23.46 -19.34 2.10
CA HIS A 291 22.56 -20.47 1.94
C HIS A 291 21.64 -20.65 3.16
N VAL A 292 22.17 -20.69 4.37
CA VAL A 292 21.35 -20.94 5.57
C VAL A 292 20.42 -19.76 5.90
N ARG A 293 20.83 -18.52 5.66
CA ARG A 293 19.93 -17.35 5.78
C ARG A 293 18.78 -17.43 4.79
N HIS A 294 19.05 -17.74 3.52
CA HIS A 294 18.00 -17.94 2.51
C HIS A 294 17.06 -19.07 2.90
N VAL A 295 17.59 -20.26 3.23
CA VAL A 295 16.79 -21.43 3.64
C VAL A 295 15.93 -21.11 4.86
N TYR A 296 16.46 -20.39 5.85
CA TYR A 296 15.69 -19.96 7.02
C TYR A 296 14.54 -19.04 6.64
N MET A 297 14.81 -17.98 5.86
CA MET A 297 13.79 -17.01 5.45
C MET A 297 12.72 -17.65 4.55
N ASP A 298 13.13 -18.55 3.67
CA ASP A 298 12.24 -19.31 2.81
C ASP A 298 11.26 -20.15 3.64
N ILE A 299 11.77 -20.91 4.60
CA ILE A 299 10.94 -21.73 5.49
C ILE A 299 10.05 -20.85 6.39
N ALA A 300 10.60 -19.80 7.00
CA ALA A 300 9.86 -18.94 7.92
C ALA A 300 8.71 -18.21 7.23
N SER A 301 8.95 -17.62 6.05
CA SER A 301 7.92 -16.93 5.26
C SER A 301 6.90 -17.90 4.64
N THR A 302 7.33 -19.11 4.26
CA THR A 302 6.41 -20.18 3.85
C THR A 302 5.50 -20.61 5.00
N LEU A 303 6.05 -20.76 6.22
CA LEU A 303 5.24 -21.07 7.39
C LEU A 303 4.31 -19.93 7.79
N TYR A 304 4.73 -18.67 7.67
CA TYR A 304 3.81 -17.54 7.82
C TYR A 304 2.62 -17.69 6.88
N LYS A 305 2.86 -17.95 5.59
CA LYS A 305 1.79 -18.17 4.61
C LYS A 305 0.89 -19.34 5.01
N GLU A 306 1.45 -20.51 5.26
CA GLU A 306 0.67 -21.73 5.52
C GLU A 306 -0.09 -21.69 6.85
N CYS A 307 0.57 -21.24 7.91
CA CYS A 307 0.04 -21.24 9.27
C CYS A 307 -0.89 -20.05 9.50
N PHE A 308 -0.54 -18.85 9.04
CA PHE A 308 -1.35 -17.67 9.25
C PHE A 308 -2.32 -17.43 8.08
N CYS A 309 -1.81 -16.95 6.95
CA CYS A 309 -2.64 -16.36 5.91
C CYS A 309 -3.56 -17.38 5.21
N ASP A 310 -3.04 -18.55 4.84
CA ASP A 310 -3.85 -19.62 4.23
C ASP A 310 -4.87 -20.17 5.21
N GLN A 311 -4.51 -20.33 6.50
CA GLN A 311 -5.41 -20.87 7.51
C GLN A 311 -6.64 -19.99 7.72
N LEU A 312 -6.43 -18.67 7.85
CA LEU A 312 -7.52 -17.70 7.98
C LEU A 312 -8.38 -17.66 6.70
N GLY A 313 -7.73 -17.56 5.53
CA GLY A 313 -8.43 -17.56 4.26
C GLY A 313 -9.27 -18.83 4.04
N ASP A 314 -8.70 -20.01 4.32
CA ASP A 314 -9.38 -21.30 4.11
C ASP A 314 -10.59 -21.42 5.05
N TRP A 315 -10.45 -20.97 6.30
CA TRP A 315 -11.55 -20.93 7.25
C TRP A 315 -12.68 -20.01 6.74
N CYS A 316 -12.35 -18.82 6.22
CA CYS A 316 -13.33 -17.86 5.67
C CYS A 316 -14.07 -18.45 4.46
N ARG A 317 -13.34 -18.96 3.47
CA ARG A 317 -13.93 -19.53 2.26
C ARG A 317 -14.81 -20.75 2.55
N ALA A 318 -14.41 -21.59 3.51
CA ALA A 318 -15.22 -22.73 3.96
C ALA A 318 -16.58 -22.31 4.55
N ARG A 319 -16.73 -21.06 4.97
CA ARG A 319 -17.95 -20.47 5.54
C ARG A 319 -18.61 -19.43 4.63
N GLY A 320 -18.19 -19.34 3.38
CA GLY A 320 -18.83 -18.49 2.36
C GLY A 320 -18.52 -16.99 2.49
N VAL A 321 -17.44 -16.63 3.18
CA VAL A 321 -16.96 -15.25 3.32
C VAL A 321 -15.51 -15.12 2.83
N GLN A 322 -15.07 -13.88 2.65
CA GLN A 322 -13.74 -13.53 2.14
C GLN A 322 -12.77 -13.17 3.27
N TYR A 323 -11.48 -13.23 2.97
CA TYR A 323 -10.40 -12.75 3.84
C TYR A 323 -9.57 -11.72 3.07
N ILE A 324 -9.50 -10.50 3.59
CA ILE A 324 -8.75 -9.38 3.02
C ILE A 324 -7.90 -8.73 4.11
N GLY A 325 -7.08 -7.74 3.75
CA GLY A 325 -6.22 -7.02 4.67
C GLY A 325 -4.94 -6.59 3.99
N HIS A 326 -3.99 -6.08 4.77
CA HIS A 326 -2.63 -5.73 4.31
C HIS A 326 -1.60 -6.15 5.37
N VAL A 327 -0.31 -5.90 5.12
CA VAL A 327 0.79 -6.19 6.05
C VAL A 327 1.69 -4.95 6.15
N ILE A 328 2.60 -4.89 7.11
CA ILE A 328 3.53 -3.75 7.16
C ILE A 328 4.53 -3.83 6.01
N GLU A 329 4.42 -2.94 5.02
CA GLU A 329 5.41 -2.80 3.96
C GLU A 329 6.46 -1.72 4.21
N ASP A 330 6.12 -0.76 5.07
CA ASP A 330 6.95 0.36 5.47
C ASP A 330 8.42 0.06 5.68
N LYS A 331 9.28 0.98 5.25
CA LYS A 331 10.74 0.95 5.54
C LYS A 331 11.38 -0.37 5.09
N ASP A 332 10.87 -0.89 3.98
CA ASP A 332 11.25 -2.18 3.38
C ASP A 332 10.97 -3.41 4.25
N CYS A 333 10.07 -3.29 5.24
CA CYS A 333 9.67 -4.41 6.10
C CYS A 333 8.94 -5.52 5.33
N HIS A 334 8.40 -5.23 4.14
CA HIS A 334 7.78 -6.23 3.27
C HIS A 334 8.72 -7.40 2.90
N ALA A 335 10.04 -7.21 2.97
CA ALA A 335 11.08 -8.21 2.71
C ALA A 335 11.84 -8.67 3.99
N ARG A 336 11.48 -8.18 5.18
CA ARG A 336 12.26 -8.35 6.42
C ARG A 336 11.43 -8.92 7.58
N LEU A 337 12.11 -9.37 8.63
CA LEU A 337 11.49 -9.90 9.85
C LEU A 337 10.99 -8.76 10.74
N GLY A 338 10.80 -9.01 12.04
CA GLY A 338 10.40 -7.98 13.00
C GLY A 338 8.93 -7.64 12.84
N VAL A 339 8.62 -6.37 12.60
CA VAL A 339 7.24 -5.92 12.32
C VAL A 339 6.76 -6.38 10.94
N GLY A 340 7.68 -6.73 10.04
CA GLY A 340 7.35 -7.24 8.70
C GLY A 340 6.90 -8.71 8.68
N ALA A 341 6.46 -9.13 7.49
CA ALA A 341 6.02 -10.50 7.21
C ALA A 341 7.08 -11.34 6.46
N GLY A 342 8.30 -10.81 6.28
CA GLY A 342 9.42 -11.47 5.61
C GLY A 342 9.30 -11.51 4.08
N HIS A 343 8.12 -11.79 3.52
CA HIS A 343 7.94 -11.86 2.07
C HIS A 343 6.50 -11.49 1.67
N TYR A 344 6.31 -10.32 1.06
CA TYR A 344 5.00 -9.76 0.71
C TYR A 344 4.04 -10.74 0.00
N PHE A 345 4.44 -11.32 -1.15
CA PHE A 345 3.57 -12.18 -1.97
C PHE A 345 3.13 -13.49 -1.27
N ARG A 346 3.87 -13.90 -0.24
CA ARG A 346 3.53 -15.04 0.61
C ARG A 346 2.56 -14.59 1.70
N ALA A 347 2.85 -13.45 2.31
CA ALA A 347 2.06 -12.88 3.39
C ALA A 347 0.62 -12.53 2.97
N VAL A 348 0.39 -12.09 1.73
CA VAL A 348 -0.96 -11.84 1.19
C VAL A 348 -1.52 -13.01 0.38
N GLY A 349 -0.86 -14.17 0.34
CA GLY A 349 -1.21 -15.29 -0.55
C GLY A 349 -2.55 -15.96 -0.21
N GLY A 350 -2.94 -15.99 1.06
CA GLY A 350 -4.20 -16.55 1.54
C GLY A 350 -5.42 -15.63 1.38
N GLN A 351 -5.19 -14.33 1.16
CA GLN A 351 -6.22 -13.30 1.01
C GLN A 351 -6.84 -13.30 -0.40
N ASP A 352 -8.12 -12.90 -0.46
CA ASP A 352 -8.96 -12.82 -1.66
C ASP A 352 -8.78 -11.50 -2.43
N MET A 353 -8.08 -10.52 -1.84
CA MET A 353 -7.55 -9.30 -2.47
C MET A 353 -6.10 -9.12 -2.01
N ALA A 354 -5.25 -8.47 -2.80
CA ALA A 354 -3.94 -8.01 -2.30
C ALA A 354 -4.12 -6.62 -1.68
N GLY A 355 -3.67 -6.41 -0.43
CA GLY A 355 -3.74 -5.10 0.23
C GLY A 355 -2.36 -4.47 0.42
N VAL A 356 -2.37 -3.14 0.44
CA VAL A 356 -1.26 -2.25 0.84
C VAL A 356 -1.81 -1.09 1.67
N ASP A 357 -0.95 -0.29 2.30
CA ASP A 357 -1.37 0.85 3.13
C ASP A 357 -0.59 2.14 2.82
N ILE A 358 -1.28 3.29 2.76
CA ILE A 358 -0.68 4.63 2.65
C ILE A 358 -1.25 5.59 3.69
N VAL A 359 -0.42 5.91 4.68
CA VAL A 359 -0.79 6.71 5.85
C VAL A 359 0.36 7.62 6.28
N ILE A 360 0.17 8.46 7.30
CA ILE A 360 1.27 9.14 8.01
C ILE A 360 2.17 9.99 7.08
N ASN A 361 1.56 10.72 6.13
CA ASN A 361 2.25 11.59 5.17
C ASN A 361 3.35 10.88 4.37
N GLN A 362 3.15 9.60 4.03
CA GLN A 362 4.10 8.82 3.23
C GLN A 362 4.17 9.25 1.76
N LEU A 363 3.18 10.02 1.29
CA LEU A 363 3.20 10.71 0.01
C LEU A 363 3.20 12.22 0.23
N VAL A 364 3.90 12.94 -0.65
CA VAL A 364 3.91 14.39 -0.70
C VAL A 364 3.74 14.80 -2.16
N PRO A 365 2.61 15.40 -2.56
CA PRO A 365 2.41 15.84 -3.94
C PRO A 365 3.57 16.71 -4.44
N GLY A 366 4.16 16.32 -5.57
CA GLY A 366 5.30 17.02 -6.18
C GLY A 366 6.67 16.61 -5.63
N MET A 367 6.75 15.65 -4.72
CA MET A 367 7.99 15.01 -4.29
C MET A 367 7.89 13.49 -4.50
N ASP A 368 8.61 12.98 -5.50
CA ASP A 368 8.56 11.56 -5.89
C ASP A 368 9.89 10.83 -5.64
N ARG A 369 10.91 11.54 -5.16
CA ARG A 369 12.25 11.01 -4.88
C ARG A 369 12.84 11.62 -3.61
N GLY A 370 13.79 10.91 -3.02
CA GLY A 370 14.49 11.34 -1.81
C GLY A 370 13.75 10.97 -0.53
N LEU A 371 14.15 11.62 0.56
CA LEU A 371 13.70 11.31 1.90
C LEU A 371 12.77 12.40 2.43
N HIS A 372 11.55 12.03 2.82
CA HIS A 372 10.62 12.91 3.54
C HIS A 372 10.71 12.65 5.05
N SER A 373 10.75 13.69 5.85
CA SER A 373 10.86 13.55 7.31
C SER A 373 9.49 13.77 7.95
N TYR A 374 9.09 12.81 8.78
CA TYR A 374 7.87 12.87 9.58
C TYR A 374 8.22 12.82 11.08
N GLY A 375 7.33 13.31 11.95
CA GLY A 375 7.55 13.40 13.40
C GLY A 375 7.95 12.09 14.10
N ARG A 376 7.80 10.93 13.46
CA ARG A 376 8.19 9.60 13.96
C ARG A 376 9.11 8.80 13.03
N GLY A 377 9.63 9.36 11.93
CA GLY A 377 10.44 8.60 10.98
C GLY A 377 10.87 9.36 9.75
N VAL A 378 11.48 8.62 8.81
CA VAL A 378 11.89 9.10 7.50
C VAL A 378 11.32 8.15 6.46
N TRP A 379 10.71 8.70 5.41
CA TRP A 379 10.07 7.99 4.32
C TRP A 379 10.91 8.07 3.06
N ASN A 380 11.20 6.92 2.44
CA ASN A 380 11.81 6.88 1.11
C ASN A 380 10.71 7.04 0.06
N LEU A 381 10.64 8.20 -0.56
CA LEU A 381 9.55 8.52 -1.49
C LEU A 381 9.61 7.70 -2.78
N GLU A 382 10.76 7.12 -3.17
CA GLU A 382 10.76 6.19 -4.30
C GLU A 382 9.98 4.91 -3.97
N PHE A 383 10.05 4.43 -2.73
CA PHE A 383 9.28 3.27 -2.29
C PHE A 383 7.77 3.55 -2.37
N TYR A 384 7.32 4.60 -1.69
CA TYR A 384 5.90 4.92 -1.59
C TYR A 384 5.28 5.33 -2.95
N ASN A 385 6.02 6.01 -3.82
CA ASN A 385 5.51 6.43 -5.12
C ASN A 385 5.56 5.35 -6.20
N TYR A 386 6.49 4.39 -6.13
CA TYR A 386 6.77 3.50 -7.27
C TYR A 386 6.72 2.01 -6.94
N VAL A 387 6.87 1.62 -5.66
CA VAL A 387 6.91 0.22 -5.26
C VAL A 387 5.65 -0.19 -4.52
N LEU A 388 5.23 0.57 -3.51
CA LEU A 388 4.13 0.18 -2.64
C LEU A 388 2.84 -0.16 -3.43
N PRO A 389 2.29 0.73 -4.31
CA PRO A 389 1.08 0.38 -5.07
C PRO A 389 1.31 -0.80 -6.03
N LYS A 390 2.53 -0.94 -6.54
CA LYS A 390 2.90 -2.00 -7.47
C LYS A 390 3.06 -3.35 -6.77
N LEU A 391 3.43 -3.41 -5.49
CA LEU A 391 3.45 -4.65 -4.71
C LEU A 391 2.05 -5.28 -4.72
N GLY A 392 1.05 -4.48 -4.33
CA GLY A 392 -0.35 -4.90 -4.32
C GLY A 392 -0.88 -5.29 -5.70
N SER A 393 -0.72 -4.42 -6.71
CA SER A 393 -1.29 -4.71 -8.03
C SER A 393 -0.61 -5.90 -8.71
N SER A 394 0.70 -6.07 -8.52
CA SER A 394 1.42 -7.25 -9.02
C SER A 394 0.93 -8.52 -8.35
N ALA A 395 0.75 -8.53 -7.02
CA ALA A 395 0.19 -9.69 -6.33
C ALA A 395 -1.23 -10.02 -6.80
N ALA A 396 -2.05 -8.99 -7.09
CA ALA A 396 -3.40 -9.16 -7.63
C ALA A 396 -3.43 -9.71 -9.07
N HIS A 397 -2.46 -9.34 -9.91
CA HIS A 397 -2.30 -9.86 -11.28
C HIS A 397 -1.78 -11.30 -11.30
N LEU A 398 -0.80 -11.60 -10.43
CA LEU A 398 -0.07 -12.87 -10.43
C LEU A 398 -0.81 -14.01 -9.73
N ASP A 399 -1.74 -13.72 -8.81
CA ASP A 399 -2.52 -14.72 -8.09
C ASP A 399 -3.96 -14.80 -8.63
N PRO A 400 -4.32 -15.87 -9.37
CA PRO A 400 -5.65 -16.02 -9.95
C PRO A 400 -6.79 -15.95 -8.93
N LYS A 401 -6.55 -16.26 -7.65
CA LYS A 401 -7.55 -16.16 -6.58
C LYS A 401 -8.05 -14.72 -6.41
N LYS A 402 -7.16 -13.75 -6.59
CA LYS A 402 -7.44 -12.33 -6.37
C LYS A 402 -8.24 -11.69 -7.50
N GLN A 403 -8.21 -12.29 -8.69
CA GLN A 403 -8.97 -11.82 -9.86
C GLN A 403 -8.65 -10.36 -10.23
N GLY A 404 -7.40 -9.93 -10.05
CA GLY A 404 -6.98 -8.55 -10.30
C GLY A 404 -7.49 -7.52 -9.29
N ARG A 405 -8.01 -7.96 -8.13
CA ARG A 405 -8.46 -7.07 -7.04
C ARG A 405 -7.28 -6.70 -6.14
N CYS A 406 -6.93 -5.42 -6.15
CA CYS A 406 -5.92 -4.82 -5.30
C CYS A 406 -6.57 -3.69 -4.48
N MET A 407 -6.35 -3.73 -3.18
CA MET A 407 -6.90 -2.82 -2.20
C MET A 407 -5.81 -1.92 -1.61
N ALA A 408 -6.13 -0.67 -1.29
CA ALA A 408 -5.28 0.18 -0.46
C ALA A 408 -6.08 0.80 0.69
N GLU A 409 -5.55 0.72 1.91
CA GLU A 409 -5.92 1.66 2.96
C GLU A 409 -5.34 3.04 2.64
N VAL A 410 -6.17 4.08 2.76
CA VAL A 410 -5.87 5.45 2.31
C VAL A 410 -6.48 6.49 3.25
N PHE A 411 -5.93 7.70 3.23
CA PHE A 411 -6.41 8.90 3.95
C PHE A 411 -6.28 8.83 5.48
N GLY A 412 -5.56 7.83 6.00
CA GLY A 412 -5.36 7.66 7.43
C GLY A 412 -4.16 8.45 7.95
N ALA A 413 -4.32 9.13 9.08
CA ALA A 413 -3.20 9.72 9.81
C ALA A 413 -2.35 10.73 9.01
N PHE A 414 -2.89 11.37 7.96
CA PHE A 414 -2.23 12.51 7.31
C PHE A 414 -2.40 13.78 8.17
N GLY A 415 -3.55 13.95 8.82
CA GLY A 415 -3.90 15.12 9.61
C GLY A 415 -5.07 15.92 9.03
N TRP A 416 -5.56 16.92 9.75
CA TRP A 416 -6.72 17.72 9.31
C TRP A 416 -6.44 18.61 8.10
N HIS A 417 -5.19 18.65 7.62
CA HIS A 417 -4.80 19.38 6.41
C HIS A 417 -5.17 18.59 5.14
N GLU A 418 -5.28 17.27 5.23
CA GLU A 418 -5.70 16.44 4.11
C GLU A 418 -7.18 16.69 3.82
N GLY A 419 -7.44 17.32 2.68
CA GLY A 419 -8.78 17.57 2.17
C GLY A 419 -9.08 16.85 0.86
N LEU A 420 -10.28 17.05 0.32
CA LEU A 420 -10.78 16.31 -0.86
C LEU A 420 -9.88 16.43 -2.10
N ARG A 421 -9.15 17.54 -2.25
CA ARG A 421 -8.21 17.75 -3.35
C ARG A 421 -7.02 16.80 -3.27
N GLU A 422 -6.45 16.63 -2.09
CA GLU A 422 -5.34 15.70 -1.84
C GLU A 422 -5.83 14.25 -1.87
N MET A 423 -6.98 13.96 -1.25
CA MET A 423 -7.59 12.62 -1.31
C MET A 423 -7.86 12.17 -2.76
N LYS A 424 -8.31 13.09 -3.64
CA LYS A 424 -8.46 12.84 -5.08
C LYS A 424 -7.13 12.53 -5.77
N TRP A 425 -6.05 13.24 -5.41
CA TRP A 425 -4.71 13.00 -5.93
C TRP A 425 -4.18 11.62 -5.52
N ILE A 426 -4.32 11.26 -4.23
CA ILE A 426 -3.93 9.94 -3.71
C ILE A 426 -4.75 8.84 -4.40
N ALA A 427 -6.06 9.01 -4.57
CA ALA A 427 -6.89 8.04 -5.28
C ALA A 427 -6.38 7.81 -6.72
N ASP A 428 -6.08 8.88 -7.46
CA ASP A 428 -5.54 8.78 -8.83
C ASP A 428 -4.16 8.12 -8.86
N HIS A 429 -3.29 8.44 -7.90
CA HIS A 429 -1.96 7.85 -7.74
C HIS A 429 -2.02 6.32 -7.64
N PHE A 430 -2.98 5.80 -6.89
CA PHE A 430 -3.19 4.37 -6.70
C PHE A 430 -3.92 3.73 -7.89
N LEU A 431 -4.97 4.37 -8.41
CA LEU A 431 -5.73 3.90 -9.58
C LEU A 431 -4.84 3.66 -10.80
N VAL A 432 -3.97 4.63 -11.13
CA VAL A 432 -3.08 4.52 -12.30
C VAL A 432 -1.96 3.49 -12.13
N ARG A 433 -1.79 2.94 -10.93
CA ARG A 433 -0.83 1.86 -10.63
C ARG A 433 -1.50 0.50 -10.45
N GLY A 434 -2.80 0.42 -10.71
CA GLY A 434 -3.58 -0.83 -10.73
C GLY A 434 -4.29 -1.17 -9.43
N VAL A 435 -4.34 -0.26 -8.45
CA VAL A 435 -5.19 -0.42 -7.26
C VAL A 435 -6.62 -0.03 -7.60
N ASN A 436 -7.58 -0.85 -7.20
CA ASN A 436 -8.99 -0.72 -7.62
C ASN A 436 -9.99 -1.02 -6.50
N TRP A 437 -9.55 -1.19 -5.26
CA TRP A 437 -10.37 -1.15 -4.05
C TRP A 437 -9.73 -0.22 -3.04
N PHE A 438 -10.53 0.50 -2.27
CA PHE A 438 -10.05 1.51 -1.32
C PHE A 438 -10.71 1.34 0.04
N VAL A 439 -9.92 1.51 1.08
CA VAL A 439 -10.35 1.53 2.49
C VAL A 439 -10.04 2.90 3.05
N PRO A 440 -10.94 3.90 2.90
CA PRO A 440 -10.75 5.20 3.50
C PRO A 440 -10.73 5.14 5.04
N HIS A 441 -9.69 5.71 5.63
CA HIS A 441 -9.54 5.86 7.07
C HIS A 441 -9.83 7.32 7.47
N ALA A 442 -10.86 7.68 8.24
CA ALA A 442 -11.94 6.84 8.76
C ALA A 442 -13.20 7.65 9.13
N PHE A 443 -14.31 6.94 9.36
CA PHE A 443 -15.45 7.47 10.10
C PHE A 443 -15.28 7.16 11.60
N SER A 444 -14.91 8.17 12.40
CA SER A 444 -14.87 8.06 13.87
C SER A 444 -16.14 8.63 14.51
N MET A 445 -16.77 7.84 15.39
CA MET A 445 -17.93 8.26 16.17
C MET A 445 -17.57 8.90 17.51
N ALA A 446 -16.28 9.03 17.85
CA ALA A 446 -15.82 9.67 19.08
C ALA A 446 -16.21 11.15 19.14
N ALA A 447 -16.22 11.73 20.34
CA ALA A 447 -16.52 13.15 20.51
C ALA A 447 -15.47 14.01 19.78
N PHE A 448 -15.91 15.01 19.03
CA PHE A 448 -15.03 15.95 18.35
C PHE A 448 -14.43 16.99 19.33
N PRO A 449 -13.13 17.33 19.24
CA PRO A 449 -12.14 16.76 18.33
C PRO A 449 -11.67 15.37 18.80
N ASP A 450 -11.60 14.44 17.85
CA ASP A 450 -10.91 13.16 18.05
C ASP A 450 -9.48 13.29 17.50
N TRP A 451 -8.52 12.81 18.29
CA TRP A 451 -7.07 12.96 18.06
C TRP A 451 -6.44 11.72 17.45
N ASP A 452 -7.21 10.64 17.40
CA ASP A 452 -6.79 9.33 16.95
C ASP A 452 -6.82 9.30 15.41
N CYS A 453 -5.64 9.43 14.80
CA CYS A 453 -5.37 9.34 13.36
C CYS A 453 -6.35 10.12 12.43
N PRO A 454 -6.51 11.46 12.58
CA PRO A 454 -7.29 12.27 11.64
C PRO A 454 -6.70 12.26 10.21
N PRO A 455 -7.49 12.61 9.18
CA PRO A 455 -8.83 13.21 9.25
C PRO A 455 -9.97 12.20 9.51
N HIS A 456 -11.05 12.68 10.16
CA HIS A 456 -12.33 11.96 10.21
C HIS A 456 -13.35 12.61 9.28
N PHE A 457 -13.97 11.81 8.41
CA PHE A 457 -14.75 12.35 7.28
C PHE A 457 -16.03 13.07 7.71
N TYR A 458 -16.74 12.57 8.74
CA TYR A 458 -17.96 13.21 9.25
C TYR A 458 -17.71 14.09 10.47
N ALA A 459 -17.00 13.58 11.48
CA ALA A 459 -16.68 14.30 12.72
C ALA A 459 -17.91 14.97 13.38
N HIS A 460 -19.05 14.28 13.45
CA HIS A 460 -20.34 14.83 13.92
C HIS A 460 -20.78 16.11 13.19
N GLY A 461 -20.53 16.17 11.88
CA GLY A 461 -20.84 17.32 11.04
C GLY A 461 -19.89 18.51 11.20
N GLN A 462 -18.79 18.34 11.94
CA GLN A 462 -17.79 19.39 12.14
C GLN A 462 -16.79 19.48 10.98
N ASN A 463 -16.57 18.39 10.23
CA ASN A 463 -15.78 18.46 9.00
C ASN A 463 -16.63 19.06 7.88
N PRO A 464 -16.36 20.31 7.42
CA PRO A 464 -17.24 20.97 6.46
C PRO A 464 -17.19 20.33 5.06
N GLN A 465 -16.14 19.57 4.74
CA GLN A 465 -15.99 18.92 3.44
C GLN A 465 -16.89 17.68 3.26
N ILE A 466 -17.56 17.20 4.32
CA ILE A 466 -18.53 16.09 4.22
C ILE A 466 -19.62 16.34 3.17
N ALA A 467 -19.97 17.61 2.93
CA ALA A 467 -20.97 17.99 1.93
C ALA A 467 -20.62 17.55 0.50
N HIS A 468 -19.33 17.36 0.20
CA HIS A 468 -18.82 16.99 -1.12
C HIS A 468 -18.00 15.69 -1.13
N PHE A 469 -17.84 15.04 0.02
CA PHE A 469 -17.12 13.77 0.14
C PHE A 469 -17.69 12.67 -0.77
N GLY A 470 -19.03 12.58 -0.88
CA GLY A 470 -19.68 11.63 -1.78
C GLY A 470 -19.32 11.81 -3.26
N GLN A 471 -18.95 13.03 -3.70
CA GLN A 471 -18.50 13.25 -5.08
C GLN A 471 -17.18 12.50 -5.37
N LEU A 472 -16.27 12.46 -4.39
CA LEU A 472 -15.03 11.70 -4.50
C LEU A 472 -15.30 10.19 -4.49
N MET A 473 -16.17 9.71 -3.60
CA MET A 473 -16.52 8.29 -3.50
C MET A 473 -17.16 7.76 -4.79
N SER A 474 -18.15 8.49 -5.35
CA SER A 474 -18.74 8.15 -6.64
C SER A 474 -17.73 8.19 -7.78
N TYR A 475 -16.74 9.10 -7.75
CA TYR A 475 -15.65 9.11 -8.71
C TYR A 475 -14.78 7.85 -8.61
N MET A 476 -14.39 7.47 -7.38
CA MET A 476 -13.58 6.28 -7.12
C MET A 476 -14.30 5.00 -7.58
N ASN A 477 -15.58 4.83 -7.22
CA ASN A 477 -16.40 3.69 -7.66
C ASN A 477 -16.47 3.58 -9.19
N ARG A 478 -16.80 4.68 -9.88
CA ARG A 478 -16.91 4.71 -11.35
C ARG A 478 -15.58 4.38 -12.03
N THR A 479 -14.50 5.01 -11.58
CA THR A 479 -13.17 4.81 -12.17
C THR A 479 -12.66 3.40 -11.93
N ALA A 480 -12.73 2.91 -10.69
CA ALA A 480 -12.31 1.56 -10.34
C ALA A 480 -13.14 0.47 -11.05
N SER A 481 -14.43 0.73 -11.31
CA SER A 481 -15.29 -0.17 -12.09
C SER A 481 -14.81 -0.34 -13.53
N LEU A 482 -14.29 0.70 -14.17
CA LEU A 482 -13.67 0.59 -15.50
C LEU A 482 -12.34 -0.17 -15.46
N LEU A 483 -11.62 -0.06 -14.34
CA LEU A 483 -10.27 -0.61 -14.11
C LEU A 483 -10.28 -1.92 -13.28
N SER A 484 -11.38 -2.66 -13.33
CA SER A 484 -11.54 -3.95 -12.63
C SER A 484 -12.02 -5.03 -13.61
N GLY A 485 -12.01 -6.31 -13.20
CA GLY A 485 -12.63 -7.39 -14.00
C GLY A 485 -12.03 -7.63 -15.40
N GLY A 486 -10.86 -7.07 -15.66
CA GLY A 486 -10.10 -7.14 -16.91
C GLY A 486 -8.62 -7.42 -16.65
N ARG A 487 -7.75 -6.88 -17.51
CA ARG A 487 -6.29 -7.03 -17.38
C ARG A 487 -5.54 -5.75 -17.69
N ALA A 488 -4.57 -5.41 -16.84
CA ALA A 488 -3.60 -4.36 -17.11
C ALA A 488 -2.54 -4.84 -18.11
N THR A 489 -2.00 -3.92 -18.92
CA THR A 489 -0.88 -4.19 -19.83
C THR A 489 0.44 -3.81 -19.17
N THR A 490 1.20 -4.80 -18.67
CA THR A 490 2.47 -4.61 -17.95
C THR A 490 3.63 -5.31 -18.68
N PRO A 491 4.33 -4.64 -19.61
CA PRO A 491 5.32 -5.30 -20.47
C PRO A 491 6.60 -5.76 -19.75
N VAL A 492 6.85 -5.34 -18.52
CA VAL A 492 8.10 -5.64 -17.79
C VAL A 492 7.81 -6.48 -16.55
N ALA A 493 8.55 -7.57 -16.35
CA ALA A 493 8.64 -8.25 -15.07
C ALA A 493 9.89 -7.75 -14.33
N LEU A 494 9.71 -7.04 -13.22
CA LEU A 494 10.77 -6.62 -12.32
C LEU A 494 10.93 -7.64 -11.20
N LEU A 495 12.09 -8.28 -11.08
CA LEU A 495 12.32 -9.31 -10.07
C LEU A 495 12.26 -8.70 -8.66
N TYR A 496 11.50 -9.34 -7.77
CA TYR A 496 11.44 -8.98 -6.35
C TYR A 496 12.79 -9.25 -5.66
N HIS A 497 13.28 -8.28 -4.89
CA HIS A 497 14.66 -8.32 -4.38
C HIS A 497 14.87 -9.16 -3.10
N ALA A 498 13.79 -9.56 -2.40
CA ALA A 498 13.86 -10.13 -1.05
C ALA A 498 14.82 -11.33 -0.93
N ASP A 499 14.72 -12.32 -1.83
CA ASP A 499 15.58 -13.52 -1.80
C ASP A 499 17.08 -13.20 -1.92
N ALA A 500 17.42 -12.24 -2.79
CA ALA A 500 18.79 -11.80 -2.97
C ALA A 500 19.29 -11.07 -1.71
N GLU A 501 18.46 -10.21 -1.12
CA GLU A 501 18.76 -9.46 0.09
C GLU A 501 18.96 -10.40 1.31
N TRP A 502 18.17 -11.47 1.44
CA TRP A 502 18.34 -12.46 2.52
C TRP A 502 19.71 -13.14 2.45
N ALA A 503 20.16 -13.45 1.23
CA ALA A 503 21.42 -14.12 0.98
C ALA A 503 22.64 -13.19 1.15
N GLY A 504 22.57 -11.98 0.62
CA GLY A 504 23.71 -11.05 0.58
C GLY A 504 23.32 -9.66 0.12
N GLU A 505 24.27 -8.91 -0.45
CA GLU A 505 24.01 -7.55 -0.90
C GLU A 505 23.13 -7.54 -2.14
N ALA A 506 22.13 -6.65 -2.14
CA ALA A 506 21.18 -6.48 -3.22
C ALA A 506 20.72 -5.02 -3.32
N ASN A 507 20.62 -4.52 -4.54
CA ASN A 507 19.96 -3.27 -4.84
C ASN A 507 18.45 -3.44 -4.68
N PHE A 508 17.84 -2.44 -4.06
CA PHE A 508 16.40 -2.38 -3.97
C PHE A 508 15.77 -1.97 -5.31
N MET A 509 14.55 -2.44 -5.49
CA MET A 509 13.76 -2.25 -6.70
C MET A 509 13.21 -0.82 -6.88
N GLN A 510 13.24 0.04 -5.86
CA GLN A 510 12.55 1.34 -5.93
C GLN A 510 13.11 2.26 -7.01
N HIS A 511 14.43 2.29 -7.18
CA HIS A 511 15.05 3.14 -8.18
C HIS A 511 14.73 2.67 -9.61
N ALA A 512 14.80 1.36 -9.88
CA ALA A 512 14.39 0.79 -11.16
C ALA A 512 12.91 1.07 -11.45
N ALA A 513 12.03 0.89 -10.46
CA ALA A 513 10.61 1.21 -10.56
C ALA A 513 10.36 2.69 -10.91
N SER A 514 11.13 3.61 -10.32
CA SER A 514 11.01 5.04 -10.58
C SER A 514 11.42 5.40 -12.01
N GLU A 515 12.52 4.84 -12.52
CA GLU A 515 12.96 5.03 -13.91
C GLU A 515 11.91 4.51 -14.91
N LEU A 516 11.31 3.34 -14.65
CA LEU A 516 10.28 2.76 -15.52
C LEU A 516 9.01 3.62 -15.61
N LEU A 517 8.40 3.96 -14.46
CA LEU A 517 7.12 4.68 -14.44
C LEU A 517 7.25 6.15 -14.89
N ARG A 518 8.41 6.78 -14.69
CA ARG A 518 8.70 8.13 -15.22
C ARG A 518 8.86 8.15 -16.75
N ALA A 519 9.16 7.00 -17.35
CA ALA A 519 9.22 6.81 -18.79
C ALA A 519 7.95 6.18 -19.39
N GLN A 520 6.86 6.13 -18.61
CA GLN A 520 5.59 5.51 -19.00
C GLN A 520 5.74 4.02 -19.38
N VAL A 521 6.70 3.31 -18.79
CA VAL A 521 6.84 1.85 -18.92
C VAL A 521 6.24 1.19 -17.68
N ASP A 522 5.10 0.53 -17.85
CA ASP A 522 4.45 -0.20 -16.76
C ASP A 522 5.10 -1.57 -16.54
N PHE A 523 5.00 -2.10 -15.33
CA PHE A 523 5.67 -3.32 -14.91
C PHE A 523 4.85 -4.08 -13.87
N ASP A 524 5.12 -5.36 -13.67
CA ASP A 524 4.76 -6.05 -12.41
C ASP A 524 6.03 -6.50 -11.70
N ILE A 525 5.94 -6.62 -10.39
CA ILE A 525 6.95 -7.18 -9.52
C ILE A 525 6.70 -8.68 -9.45
N VAL A 526 7.70 -9.48 -9.83
CA VAL A 526 7.58 -10.94 -9.88
C VAL A 526 8.49 -11.56 -8.81
N PRO A 527 7.96 -12.35 -7.86
CA PRO A 527 8.79 -13.03 -6.85
C PRO A 527 9.61 -14.16 -7.47
N ALA A 528 10.77 -14.50 -6.89
CA ALA A 528 11.57 -15.65 -7.31
C ALA A 528 10.76 -16.95 -7.28
N GLU A 529 9.85 -17.08 -6.29
CA GLU A 529 8.89 -18.18 -6.15
C GLU A 529 8.09 -18.46 -7.44
N ALA A 530 7.85 -17.44 -8.29
CA ALA A 530 7.16 -17.62 -9.57
C ALA A 530 7.87 -18.61 -10.51
N PHE A 531 9.19 -18.76 -10.36
CA PHE A 531 10.00 -19.67 -11.16
C PHE A 531 10.31 -20.98 -10.44
N GLU A 532 9.97 -21.09 -9.15
CA GLU A 532 10.28 -22.23 -8.27
C GLU A 532 9.04 -23.11 -8.02
N ASP A 533 7.89 -22.49 -7.77
CA ASP A 533 6.63 -23.17 -7.44
C ASP A 533 5.72 -23.30 -8.66
N ALA A 534 5.95 -24.35 -9.44
CA ALA A 534 5.10 -24.70 -10.59
C ALA A 534 3.66 -25.12 -10.20
N GLY A 535 3.38 -25.33 -8.90
CA GLY A 535 2.03 -25.60 -8.40
C GLY A 535 1.20 -24.33 -8.24
N ARG A 536 1.84 -23.21 -7.91
CA ARG A 536 1.22 -21.89 -7.75
C ARG A 536 1.31 -21.01 -9.00
N TYR A 537 2.37 -21.14 -9.79
CA TYR A 537 2.62 -20.30 -10.95
C TYR A 537 2.79 -21.12 -12.23
N ALA A 538 1.96 -20.82 -13.22
CA ALA A 538 2.10 -21.30 -14.58
C ALA A 538 2.96 -20.34 -15.40
N ILE A 539 4.12 -20.81 -15.86
CA ILE A 539 5.05 -20.05 -16.70
C ILE A 539 5.01 -20.57 -18.13
N GLU A 540 4.77 -19.67 -19.09
CA GLU A 540 4.81 -19.99 -20.51
C GLU A 540 5.72 -19.01 -21.25
N ILE A 541 6.71 -19.51 -22.01
CA ILE A 541 7.59 -18.69 -22.85
C ILE A 541 7.08 -18.77 -24.28
N ALA A 542 6.88 -17.62 -24.92
CA ALA A 542 6.41 -17.58 -26.29
C ALA A 542 7.48 -18.12 -27.25
N ALA A 543 7.09 -19.05 -28.13
CA ALA A 543 8.03 -19.71 -29.05
C ALA A 543 8.64 -18.78 -30.12
N ASP A 544 8.05 -17.61 -30.32
CA ASP A 544 8.54 -16.56 -31.21
C ASP A 544 9.46 -15.54 -30.52
N GLY A 545 9.74 -15.73 -29.22
CA GLY A 545 10.59 -14.85 -28.43
C GLY A 545 9.94 -13.51 -28.07
N SER A 546 8.64 -13.35 -28.31
CA SER A 546 7.92 -12.10 -28.02
C SER A 546 7.81 -11.77 -26.53
N GLY A 547 7.95 -12.78 -25.66
CA GLY A 547 7.82 -12.63 -24.23
C GLY A 547 7.57 -13.93 -23.48
N PHE A 548 7.07 -13.82 -22.26
CA PHE A 548 6.60 -14.92 -21.43
C PHE A 548 5.37 -14.50 -20.63
N SER A 549 4.74 -15.43 -19.93
CA SER A 549 3.65 -15.12 -19.01
C SER A 549 3.82 -15.82 -17.67
N VAL A 550 3.25 -15.21 -16.62
CA VAL A 550 3.09 -15.79 -15.29
C VAL A 550 1.60 -15.79 -14.97
N ASN A 551 1.00 -16.97 -14.79
CA ASN A 551 -0.45 -17.13 -14.56
C ASN A 551 -1.32 -16.38 -15.60
N GLY A 552 -0.82 -16.30 -16.84
CA GLY A 552 -1.49 -15.63 -17.96
C GLY A 552 -1.34 -14.11 -18.02
N GLN A 553 -0.62 -13.49 -17.07
CA GLN A 553 -0.14 -12.10 -17.20
C GLN A 553 1.12 -12.09 -18.05
N ALA A 554 1.14 -11.26 -19.11
CA ALA A 554 2.16 -11.35 -20.16
C ALA A 554 3.22 -10.24 -20.05
N TYR A 555 4.48 -10.64 -20.16
CA TYR A 555 5.67 -9.81 -20.06
C TYR A 555 6.55 -9.97 -21.31
N ARG A 556 7.27 -8.92 -21.68
CA ARG A 556 8.18 -8.88 -22.83
C ARG A 556 9.66 -8.97 -22.43
N CYS A 557 9.98 -8.69 -21.16
CA CYS A 557 11.32 -8.87 -20.62
C CYS A 557 11.30 -9.16 -19.11
N LEU A 558 12.40 -9.71 -18.62
CA LEU A 558 12.72 -9.81 -17.19
C LEU A 558 13.82 -8.79 -16.87
N VAL A 559 13.61 -8.00 -15.81
CA VAL A 559 14.59 -7.06 -15.26
C VAL A 559 14.92 -7.50 -13.84
N MET A 560 16.19 -7.74 -13.56
CA MET A 560 16.70 -8.16 -12.26
C MET A 560 17.44 -6.98 -11.62
N PRO A 561 17.05 -6.54 -10.40
CA PRO A 561 17.87 -5.61 -9.63
C PRO A 561 19.30 -6.15 -9.45
N GLY A 562 20.28 -5.26 -9.34
CA GLY A 562 21.67 -5.64 -9.05
C GLY A 562 21.75 -6.44 -7.76
N ALA A 563 22.43 -7.58 -7.79
CA ALA A 563 22.57 -8.44 -6.63
C ALA A 563 23.80 -9.32 -6.74
N GLU A 564 24.42 -9.61 -5.58
CA GLU A 564 25.53 -10.54 -5.50
C GLU A 564 25.08 -12.00 -5.72
N PHE A 565 23.90 -12.34 -5.19
CA PHE A 565 23.35 -13.69 -5.18
C PHE A 565 22.07 -13.82 -6.01
N VAL A 566 21.85 -15.01 -6.57
CA VAL A 566 20.62 -15.36 -7.31
C VAL A 566 20.24 -16.83 -7.08
N GLY A 567 18.94 -17.14 -7.16
CA GLY A 567 18.43 -18.49 -7.09
C GLY A 567 18.60 -19.27 -8.40
N GLY A 568 18.71 -20.59 -8.30
CA GLY A 568 18.86 -21.49 -9.43
C GLY A 568 17.71 -21.45 -10.40
N ALA A 569 16.48 -21.46 -9.89
CA ALA A 569 15.28 -21.44 -10.72
C ALA A 569 15.16 -20.14 -11.53
N VAL A 570 15.55 -19.00 -10.94
CA VAL A 570 15.60 -17.70 -11.63
C VAL A 570 16.64 -17.73 -12.76
N LEU A 571 17.84 -18.27 -12.50
CA LEU A 571 18.88 -18.42 -13.53
C LEU A 571 18.45 -19.37 -14.65
N ASP A 572 17.87 -20.52 -14.30
CA ASP A 572 17.40 -21.51 -15.27
C ASP A 572 16.26 -20.94 -16.13
N PHE A 573 15.37 -20.12 -15.54
CA PHE A 573 14.39 -19.37 -16.30
C PHE A 573 15.04 -18.32 -17.20
N ALA A 574 15.94 -17.49 -16.68
CA ALA A 574 16.64 -16.46 -17.44
C ALA A 574 17.34 -17.03 -18.68
N ALA A 575 18.06 -18.15 -18.52
CA ALA A 575 18.72 -18.85 -19.62
C ALA A 575 17.73 -19.36 -20.67
N ARG A 576 16.61 -19.99 -20.25
CA ARG A 576 15.57 -20.44 -21.18
C ARG A 576 14.89 -19.29 -21.91
N ALA A 577 14.58 -18.21 -21.21
CA ALA A 577 13.96 -17.01 -21.76
C ALA A 577 14.87 -16.36 -22.80
N ALA A 578 16.14 -16.16 -22.47
CA ALA A 578 17.13 -15.61 -23.39
C ALA A 578 17.36 -16.51 -24.62
N ALA A 579 17.40 -17.84 -24.43
CA ALA A 579 17.51 -18.80 -25.54
C ALA A 579 16.29 -18.77 -26.48
N ALA A 580 15.11 -18.41 -25.96
CA ALA A 580 13.90 -18.21 -26.75
C ALA A 580 13.84 -16.82 -27.43
N GLY A 581 14.77 -15.91 -27.11
CA GLY A 581 14.82 -14.54 -27.65
C GLY A 581 14.21 -13.46 -26.77
N VAL A 582 13.70 -13.81 -25.59
CA VAL A 582 13.17 -12.86 -24.59
C VAL A 582 14.35 -12.11 -23.96
N ALA A 583 14.21 -10.79 -23.80
CA ALA A 583 15.26 -10.00 -23.18
C ALA A 583 15.30 -10.21 -21.65
N VAL A 584 16.49 -10.46 -21.11
CA VAL A 584 16.76 -10.53 -19.67
C VAL A 584 17.86 -9.52 -19.34
N TYR A 585 17.59 -8.64 -18.37
CA TYR A 585 18.50 -7.60 -17.94
C TYR A 585 18.87 -7.79 -16.47
N ALA A 586 20.15 -7.59 -16.14
CA ALA A 586 20.61 -7.38 -14.76
C ALA A 586 21.10 -5.94 -14.61
N LEU A 587 20.64 -5.27 -13.56
CA LEU A 587 20.92 -3.87 -13.33
C LEU A 587 22.22 -3.67 -12.56
N ASP A 588 23.11 -2.83 -13.07
CA ASP A 588 24.38 -2.38 -12.48
C ASP A 588 25.45 -3.47 -12.24
N GLU A 589 25.06 -4.68 -11.84
CA GLU A 589 25.94 -5.84 -11.69
C GLU A 589 25.24 -7.15 -12.08
N LEU A 590 26.03 -8.13 -12.56
CA LEU A 590 25.58 -9.50 -12.76
C LEU A 590 25.77 -10.29 -11.46
N PRO A 591 24.85 -11.21 -11.11
CA PRO A 591 25.06 -12.09 -9.98
C PRO A 591 26.28 -12.96 -10.23
N ASN A 592 27.09 -13.12 -9.18
CA ASN A 592 28.32 -13.92 -9.24
C ASN A 592 28.29 -15.13 -8.29
N LYS A 593 27.22 -15.28 -7.51
CA LYS A 593 27.00 -16.41 -6.59
C LYS A 593 25.56 -16.92 -6.63
N ARG A 594 25.37 -18.18 -6.21
CA ARG A 594 24.08 -18.79 -5.89
C ARG A 594 23.98 -19.09 -4.40
N TYR A 595 22.79 -18.88 -3.84
CA TYR A 595 22.45 -19.26 -2.47
C TYR A 595 21.87 -20.68 -2.37
N ASP A 596 21.60 -21.37 -3.48
CA ASP A 596 20.95 -22.68 -3.53
C ASP A 596 21.74 -23.75 -4.31
N GLY A 597 21.26 -25.00 -4.24
CA GLY A 597 21.87 -26.17 -4.88
C GLY A 597 22.96 -26.85 -4.05
N ASP A 598 23.45 -28.01 -4.49
CA ASP A 598 24.31 -28.89 -3.70
C ASP A 598 25.64 -28.26 -3.24
N THR A 599 26.23 -27.38 -4.06
CA THR A 599 27.46 -26.68 -3.70
C THR A 599 27.19 -25.58 -2.68
N ALA A 600 26.19 -24.73 -2.90
CA ALA A 600 25.80 -23.71 -1.93
C ALA A 600 25.34 -24.33 -0.61
N GLY A 601 24.65 -25.47 -0.72
CA GLY A 601 24.42 -26.40 0.36
C GLY A 601 25.71 -26.57 1.15
N ARG A 602 26.71 -27.25 0.60
CA ARG A 602 27.94 -27.64 1.31
C ARG A 602 28.89 -26.51 1.72
N GLU A 603 28.96 -25.43 0.94
CA GLU A 603 29.99 -24.39 1.08
C GLU A 603 29.42 -23.03 1.52
N GLY A 604 28.10 -22.93 1.72
CA GLY A 604 27.40 -21.69 2.07
C GLY A 604 26.94 -20.88 0.86
N PHE A 605 27.62 -21.04 -0.28
CA PHE A 605 27.26 -20.48 -1.57
C PHE A 605 27.95 -21.24 -2.72
N ALA A 606 27.50 -21.03 -3.95
CA ALA A 606 28.20 -21.54 -5.13
C ALA A 606 28.59 -20.37 -6.05
N SER A 607 29.87 -20.27 -6.42
CA SER A 607 30.32 -19.28 -7.40
C SER A 607 29.72 -19.57 -8.78
N LEU A 608 29.32 -18.52 -9.48
CA LEU A 608 28.88 -18.58 -10.87
C LEU A 608 30.06 -18.35 -11.81
N ASP A 609 30.10 -19.12 -12.89
CA ASP A 609 31.00 -18.86 -14.00
C ASP A 609 30.38 -17.85 -14.99
N ALA A 610 31.21 -17.30 -15.86
CA ALA A 610 30.74 -16.33 -16.86
C ALA A 610 29.74 -16.92 -17.87
N ALA A 611 29.69 -18.26 -18.02
CA ALA A 611 28.78 -18.91 -18.96
C ALA A 611 27.35 -18.96 -18.40
N ALA A 612 27.19 -19.11 -17.09
CA ALA A 612 25.89 -19.15 -16.42
C ALA A 612 25.06 -17.85 -16.57
N VAL A 613 25.74 -16.73 -16.84
CA VAL A 613 25.11 -15.39 -16.99
C VAL A 613 25.38 -14.76 -18.36
N ALA A 614 25.93 -15.51 -19.32
CA ALA A 614 26.38 -14.97 -20.60
C ALA A 614 25.26 -14.33 -21.43
N ASP A 615 24.04 -14.85 -21.30
CA ASP A 615 22.87 -14.39 -22.05
C ASP A 615 22.05 -13.32 -21.30
N ILE A 616 22.47 -12.94 -20.08
CA ILE A 616 21.88 -11.85 -19.30
C ILE A 616 22.59 -10.54 -19.66
N LYS A 617 21.81 -9.54 -20.07
CA LYS A 617 22.33 -8.24 -20.47
C LYS A 617 22.58 -7.37 -19.24
N LEU A 618 23.84 -7.03 -18.98
CA LEU A 618 24.18 -6.01 -17.99
C LEU A 618 23.74 -4.63 -18.50
N LEU A 619 23.02 -3.89 -17.68
CA LEU A 619 22.48 -2.57 -18.00
C LEU A 619 22.61 -1.64 -16.80
N ALA A 620 23.05 -0.40 -16.98
CA ALA A 620 23.02 0.57 -15.89
C ALA A 620 21.57 0.95 -15.57
N THR A 621 21.19 1.09 -14.30
CA THR A 621 19.81 1.44 -13.92
C THR A 621 19.35 2.73 -14.61
N THR A 622 20.25 3.71 -14.76
CA THR A 622 19.98 4.98 -15.46
C THR A 622 19.70 4.85 -16.96
N GLU A 623 20.06 3.74 -17.59
CA GLU A 623 19.84 3.47 -19.02
C GLU A 623 18.60 2.58 -19.25
N LEU A 624 17.97 2.09 -18.17
CA LEU A 624 16.84 1.16 -18.21
C LEU A 624 15.65 1.74 -18.99
N ALA A 625 15.22 2.94 -18.59
CA ALA A 625 14.09 3.64 -19.19
C ALA A 625 14.26 3.80 -20.71
N ASP A 626 15.38 4.38 -21.14
CA ASP A 626 15.68 4.62 -22.55
C ASP A 626 15.77 3.31 -23.34
N THR A 627 16.39 2.28 -22.77
CA THR A 627 16.52 0.96 -23.42
C THR A 627 15.15 0.35 -23.70
N LEU A 628 14.26 0.34 -22.69
CA LEU A 628 12.95 -0.28 -22.85
C LEU A 628 12.00 0.59 -23.71
N ALA A 629 12.09 1.91 -23.59
CA ALA A 629 11.35 2.83 -24.46
C ALA A 629 11.68 2.59 -25.94
N ASN A 630 12.97 2.45 -26.28
CA ASN A 630 13.43 2.14 -27.64
C ASN A 630 12.96 0.78 -28.19
N THR A 631 12.48 -0.12 -27.31
CA THR A 631 11.87 -1.39 -27.71
C THR A 631 10.34 -1.34 -27.80
N GLY A 632 9.75 -0.15 -27.65
CA GLY A 632 8.31 0.07 -27.75
C GLY A 632 7.55 -0.52 -26.56
N MET A 633 8.10 -0.47 -25.34
CA MET A 633 7.44 -0.95 -24.12
C MET A 633 6.69 0.16 -23.36
N GLN A 634 6.63 1.37 -23.89
CA GLN A 634 5.88 2.45 -23.24
C GLN A 634 4.36 2.23 -23.41
N THR A 635 3.59 2.53 -22.36
CA THR A 635 2.13 2.60 -22.41
C THR A 635 1.70 3.72 -23.38
N VAL A 636 2.36 4.87 -23.29
CA VAL A 636 2.23 6.00 -24.22
C VAL A 636 3.58 6.65 -24.48
N VAL A 637 3.76 7.16 -25.68
CA VAL A 637 4.91 7.97 -26.09
C VAL A 637 4.46 9.42 -26.15
N CYS A 638 5.17 10.30 -25.46
CA CYS A 638 4.93 11.75 -25.49
C CYS A 638 5.86 12.43 -26.50
N ALA A 639 5.45 13.57 -27.06
CA ALA A 639 6.31 14.37 -27.94
C ALA A 639 7.60 14.85 -27.24
N GLU A 640 7.48 15.16 -25.94
CA GLU A 640 8.59 15.52 -25.05
C GLU A 640 8.48 14.70 -23.75
N PRO A 641 9.59 14.34 -23.08
CA PRO A 641 9.54 13.57 -21.85
C PRO A 641 8.64 14.20 -20.77
N GLN A 642 7.69 13.43 -20.24
CA GLN A 642 6.75 13.86 -19.19
C GLN A 642 6.93 13.01 -17.92
N PRO A 643 7.93 13.30 -17.05
CA PRO A 643 8.23 12.46 -15.89
C PRO A 643 7.13 12.45 -14.81
N TRP A 644 6.18 13.39 -14.87
CA TRP A 644 5.02 13.47 -13.95
C TRP A 644 3.73 12.90 -14.55
N LEU A 645 3.77 12.42 -15.80
CA LEU A 645 2.66 11.69 -16.40
C LEU A 645 2.72 10.23 -15.97
N ARG A 646 1.60 9.72 -15.45
CA ARG A 646 1.38 8.28 -15.28
C ARG A 646 0.33 7.82 -16.27
N ALA A 647 0.53 6.60 -16.78
CA ALA A 647 -0.34 6.00 -17.77
C ALA A 647 -0.58 4.53 -17.45
N LEU A 648 -1.85 4.13 -17.40
CA LEU A 648 -2.28 2.74 -17.26
C LEU A 648 -3.12 2.36 -18.47
N ARG A 649 -2.80 1.23 -19.10
CA ARG A 649 -3.65 0.63 -20.13
C ARG A 649 -4.34 -0.61 -19.58
N TYR A 650 -5.66 -0.65 -19.71
CA TYR A 650 -6.51 -1.69 -19.14
C TYR A 650 -7.52 -2.21 -20.17
N GLU A 651 -7.63 -3.54 -20.28
CA GLU A 651 -8.55 -4.20 -21.22
C GLU A 651 -9.68 -4.88 -20.43
N ARG A 652 -10.94 -4.48 -20.65
CA ARG A 652 -12.12 -5.07 -19.99
C ARG A 652 -13.29 -5.12 -20.97
N ALA A 653 -14.00 -6.26 -20.99
CA ALA A 653 -15.23 -6.44 -21.77
C ALA A 653 -15.12 -6.10 -23.28
N GLY A 654 -13.92 -6.23 -23.87
CA GLY A 654 -13.66 -5.87 -25.28
C GLY A 654 -13.46 -4.36 -25.51
N GLU A 655 -13.38 -3.58 -24.44
CA GLU A 655 -13.03 -2.16 -24.42
C GLU A 655 -11.60 -2.00 -23.89
N SER A 656 -10.88 -1.01 -24.42
CA SER A 656 -9.54 -0.66 -24.00
C SER A 656 -9.56 0.75 -23.40
N TYR A 657 -9.11 0.86 -22.16
CA TYR A 657 -9.06 2.08 -21.38
C TYR A 657 -7.62 2.53 -21.21
N LEU A 658 -7.39 3.83 -21.38
CA LEU A 658 -6.13 4.48 -21.06
C LEU A 658 -6.39 5.54 -19.99
N MET A 659 -5.96 5.28 -18.76
CA MET A 659 -5.96 6.26 -17.68
C MET A 659 -4.68 7.08 -17.73
N LEU A 660 -4.81 8.41 -17.64
CA LEU A 660 -3.71 9.37 -17.67
C LEU A 660 -3.83 10.30 -16.47
N VAL A 661 -2.74 10.46 -15.71
CA VAL A 661 -2.72 11.25 -14.48
C VAL A 661 -1.54 12.21 -14.50
N ASN A 662 -1.80 13.49 -14.20
CA ASN A 662 -0.76 14.46 -13.90
C ASN A 662 -0.50 14.49 -12.38
N GLU A 663 0.64 13.95 -11.96
CA GLU A 663 1.00 13.90 -10.53
C GLU A 663 1.64 15.20 -10.02
N HIS A 664 2.00 16.16 -10.90
CA HIS A 664 2.59 17.40 -10.42
C HIS A 664 1.51 18.36 -9.88
N PRO A 665 1.63 18.84 -8.63
CA PRO A 665 0.60 19.67 -7.99
C PRO A 665 0.56 21.13 -8.47
N LYS A 666 1.38 21.52 -9.45
CA LYS A 666 1.56 22.93 -9.86
C LYS A 666 1.84 23.12 -11.35
N GLN A 667 2.34 22.10 -12.03
CA GLN A 667 2.65 22.16 -13.46
C GLN A 667 1.60 21.39 -14.23
N GLY A 668 1.02 22.00 -15.26
CA GLY A 668 0.15 21.29 -16.22
C GLY A 668 0.97 20.52 -17.25
N ILE A 669 0.35 19.53 -17.87
CA ILE A 669 0.90 18.77 -19.00
C ILE A 669 0.16 19.18 -20.26
N SER A 670 0.90 19.54 -21.29
CA SER A 670 0.39 19.77 -22.65
C SER A 670 1.34 19.10 -23.63
N THR A 671 0.89 18.02 -24.27
CA THR A 671 1.73 17.23 -25.19
C THR A 671 0.89 16.42 -26.17
N GLN A 672 1.52 15.95 -27.25
CA GLN A 672 0.93 14.94 -28.12
C GLN A 672 1.32 13.55 -27.63
N ILE A 673 0.35 12.63 -27.59
CA ILE A 673 0.57 11.24 -27.18
C ILE A 673 0.21 10.24 -28.28
N ALA A 674 1.00 9.16 -28.37
CA ALA A 674 0.76 8.01 -29.22
C ALA A 674 0.98 6.71 -28.44
N LEU A 675 0.48 5.58 -28.93
CA LEU A 675 0.88 4.26 -28.46
C LEU A 675 2.32 3.96 -28.91
N ALA A 676 2.98 3.01 -28.25
CA ALA A 676 4.36 2.64 -28.56
C ALA A 676 4.61 2.14 -30.00
N ASP A 677 3.59 1.68 -30.71
CA ASP A 677 3.68 1.30 -32.13
C ASP A 677 3.53 2.49 -33.10
N GLY A 678 3.41 3.71 -32.57
CA GLY A 678 3.21 4.94 -33.31
C GLY A 678 1.75 5.25 -33.65
N THR A 679 0.80 4.40 -33.25
CA THR A 679 -0.63 4.64 -33.45
C THR A 679 -1.07 5.85 -32.60
N PRO A 680 -1.65 6.90 -33.20
CA PRO A 680 -2.20 8.02 -32.43
C PRO A 680 -3.26 7.54 -31.45
N VAL A 681 -3.25 8.05 -30.23
CA VAL A 681 -4.28 7.76 -29.25
C VAL A 681 -5.56 8.49 -29.66
N ALA A 682 -6.60 7.75 -30.05
CA ALA A 682 -7.89 8.34 -30.41
C ALA A 682 -9.04 7.60 -29.72
N GLY A 683 -10.05 8.34 -29.28
CA GLY A 683 -11.16 7.75 -28.53
C GLY A 683 -12.13 8.76 -27.92
N ALA A 684 -12.80 8.33 -26.85
CA ALA A 684 -13.64 9.19 -26.03
C ALA A 684 -12.97 9.47 -24.68
N ARG A 685 -12.65 10.74 -24.39
CA ARG A 685 -12.18 11.22 -23.08
C ARG A 685 -13.37 11.33 -22.13
N LEU A 686 -13.22 10.75 -20.96
CA LEU A 686 -14.19 10.75 -19.87
C LEU A 686 -13.69 11.67 -18.75
N ASP A 687 -14.57 12.54 -18.27
CA ASP A 687 -14.41 13.25 -17.00
C ASP A 687 -15.39 12.63 -16.00
N LEU A 688 -14.91 11.59 -15.31
CA LEU A 688 -15.71 10.87 -14.34
C LEU A 688 -15.93 11.66 -13.06
N LEU A 689 -15.07 12.62 -12.70
CA LEU A 689 -15.26 13.39 -11.46
C LEU A 689 -16.43 14.36 -11.59
N ASN A 690 -16.50 15.08 -12.71
CA ASN A 690 -17.50 16.12 -12.92
C ASN A 690 -18.72 15.64 -13.73
N GLY A 691 -18.65 14.43 -14.30
CA GLY A 691 -19.78 13.81 -15.02
C GLY A 691 -20.14 14.54 -16.31
N THR A 692 -19.14 15.07 -17.02
CA THR A 692 -19.38 15.72 -18.32
C THR A 692 -19.54 14.70 -19.45
N GLU A 693 -20.20 15.11 -20.53
CA GLU A 693 -20.39 14.26 -21.70
C GLU A 693 -19.05 13.82 -22.31
N PRO A 694 -18.91 12.57 -22.78
CA PRO A 694 -17.68 12.10 -23.40
C PRO A 694 -17.23 12.98 -24.56
N ALA A 695 -16.00 13.45 -24.49
CA ALA A 695 -15.39 14.33 -25.49
C ALA A 695 -14.52 13.52 -26.46
N ALA A 696 -14.51 13.88 -27.74
CA ALA A 696 -13.60 13.28 -28.72
C ALA A 696 -12.15 13.62 -28.34
N PHE A 697 -11.29 12.60 -28.35
CA PHE A 697 -9.88 12.71 -28.05
C PHE A 697 -9.06 12.28 -29.26
N ASP A 698 -8.07 13.08 -29.65
CA ASP A 698 -7.27 12.90 -30.87
C ASP A 698 -5.77 12.70 -30.60
N GLY A 699 -5.38 12.58 -29.33
CA GLY A 699 -3.99 12.44 -28.90
C GLY A 699 -3.40 13.73 -28.34
N THR A 700 -4.11 14.85 -28.41
CA THR A 700 -3.72 16.11 -27.76
C THR A 700 -4.05 16.05 -26.27
N LEU A 701 -3.06 15.73 -25.44
CA LEU A 701 -3.23 15.64 -24.00
C LEU A 701 -3.02 17.01 -23.33
N GLU A 702 -4.06 17.47 -22.65
CA GLU A 702 -4.01 18.60 -21.72
C GLU A 702 -4.55 18.17 -20.36
N LEU A 703 -3.69 18.21 -19.35
CA LEU A 703 -4.02 17.94 -17.95
C LEU A 703 -3.53 19.09 -17.07
N ALA A 704 -4.44 19.74 -16.36
CA ALA A 704 -4.11 20.68 -15.30
C ALA A 704 -3.41 19.95 -14.12
N PRO A 705 -2.80 20.68 -13.17
CA PRO A 705 -2.39 20.07 -11.90
C PRO A 705 -3.55 19.31 -11.25
N TYR A 706 -3.28 18.15 -10.64
CA TYR A 706 -4.29 17.26 -10.03
C TYR A 706 -5.28 16.60 -11.01
N GLU A 707 -5.20 16.90 -12.31
CA GLU A 707 -6.15 16.38 -13.28
C GLU A 707 -5.76 14.97 -13.75
N SER A 708 -6.77 14.14 -13.91
CA SER A 708 -6.70 12.83 -14.55
C SER A 708 -7.85 12.65 -15.52
N CYS A 709 -7.67 11.75 -16.48
CA CYS A 709 -8.74 11.36 -17.39
C CYS A 709 -8.64 9.89 -17.79
N ILE A 710 -9.75 9.35 -18.30
CA ILE A 710 -9.78 8.06 -18.98
C ILE A 710 -10.13 8.28 -20.44
N VAL A 711 -9.37 7.66 -21.34
CA VAL A 711 -9.68 7.60 -22.76
C VAL A 711 -10.14 6.17 -23.09
N VAL A 712 -11.37 6.03 -23.60
CA VAL A 712 -11.86 4.78 -24.18
C VAL A 712 -11.37 4.70 -25.62
N LEU A 713 -10.36 3.86 -25.88
CA LEU A 713 -9.69 3.80 -27.19
C LEU A 713 -10.65 3.31 -28.28
N GLY A 714 -10.66 4.00 -29.42
CA GLY A 714 -11.50 3.69 -30.58
C GLY A 714 -12.99 4.04 -30.41
N ALA A 715 -13.44 4.51 -29.24
CA ALA A 715 -14.80 4.98 -29.03
C ALA A 715 -15.03 6.36 -29.65
N THR A 716 -16.27 6.63 -30.06
CA THR A 716 -16.67 7.96 -30.59
C THR A 716 -17.10 8.87 -29.45
N GLY A 717 -16.34 9.95 -29.21
CA GLY A 717 -16.78 11.06 -28.37
C GLY A 717 -17.59 12.10 -29.14
N SER A 718 -18.28 12.98 -28.41
CA SER A 718 -18.84 14.19 -28.99
C SER A 718 -17.71 15.10 -29.50
N VAL A 719 -17.90 15.80 -30.62
CA VAL A 719 -16.86 16.73 -31.09
C VAL A 719 -16.63 17.76 -29.99
N ALA A 720 -15.47 17.67 -29.33
CA ALA A 720 -15.05 18.66 -28.37
C ALA A 720 -14.93 19.97 -29.14
N VAL A 721 -15.75 20.96 -28.77
CA VAL A 721 -15.55 22.32 -29.26
C VAL A 721 -14.34 22.84 -28.52
N ALA A 722 -13.17 22.67 -29.12
CA ALA A 722 -11.95 23.29 -28.65
C ALA A 722 -12.11 24.80 -28.78
N THR A 723 -11.99 25.49 -27.66
CA THR A 723 -11.73 26.92 -27.65
C THR A 723 -10.62 27.14 -26.64
N ALA A 724 -9.46 27.59 -27.13
CA ALA A 724 -8.71 28.57 -26.34
C ALA A 724 -9.68 29.72 -26.14
N GLU A 725 -10.24 29.82 -24.95
CA GLU A 725 -11.19 30.88 -24.63
C GLU A 725 -10.39 32.11 -24.26
N ASP A 726 -10.54 33.16 -25.06
CA ASP A 726 -9.92 34.44 -24.78
C ASP A 726 -10.53 34.99 -23.48
N GLU A 727 -9.72 35.68 -22.68
CA GLU A 727 -10.22 36.33 -21.48
C GLU A 727 -11.19 37.45 -21.88
N ALA A 728 -12.49 37.25 -21.62
CA ALA A 728 -13.53 38.21 -21.91
C ALA A 728 -13.57 39.32 -20.85
N THR A 729 -13.43 38.96 -19.57
CA THR A 729 -13.30 39.92 -18.46
C THR A 729 -12.73 39.26 -17.19
N CYS A 730 -12.17 40.09 -16.30
CA CYS A 730 -11.69 39.69 -14.97
C CYS A 730 -12.65 40.25 -13.91
N VAL A 731 -12.96 39.45 -12.88
CA VAL A 731 -13.83 39.86 -11.77
C VAL A 731 -12.97 40.40 -10.62
N ASP A 732 -12.65 41.68 -10.67
CA ASP A 732 -11.72 42.28 -9.70
C ASP A 732 -12.35 42.58 -8.32
N GLY A 733 -13.69 42.71 -8.24
CA GLY A 733 -14.41 43.04 -7.02
C GLY A 733 -15.12 44.40 -7.06
N PRO A 734 -15.52 44.97 -5.91
CA PRO A 734 -15.27 44.48 -4.56
C PRO A 734 -16.02 43.19 -4.25
N TRP A 735 -15.45 42.37 -3.36
CA TRP A 735 -16.01 41.09 -2.94
C TRP A 735 -16.64 41.18 -1.56
N ALA A 736 -17.92 40.87 -1.43
CA ALA A 736 -18.55 40.69 -0.13
C ALA A 736 -18.39 39.23 0.33
N VAL A 737 -17.68 39.00 1.43
CA VAL A 737 -17.34 37.67 1.95
C VAL A 737 -17.98 37.44 3.32
N ALA A 738 -18.76 36.37 3.47
CA ALA A 738 -19.36 35.97 4.73
C ALA A 738 -18.98 34.54 5.10
N PHE A 739 -18.82 34.26 6.40
CA PHE A 739 -18.47 32.94 6.91
C PHE A 739 -19.69 32.21 7.48
N SER A 740 -19.75 30.90 7.25
CA SER A 740 -20.66 29.97 7.91
C SER A 740 -19.89 28.82 8.54
N ALA A 741 -20.23 28.49 9.79
CA ALA A 741 -19.61 27.38 10.51
C ALA A 741 -20.13 26.02 10.01
N PRO A 742 -19.41 24.91 10.23
CA PRO A 742 -19.89 23.57 9.88
C PRO A 742 -21.23 23.25 10.56
N GLY A 743 -22.12 22.55 9.83
CA GLY A 743 -23.42 22.11 10.34
C GLY A 743 -24.50 23.19 10.43
N THR A 744 -24.28 24.39 9.90
CA THR A 744 -25.29 25.47 9.80
C THR A 744 -25.32 26.09 8.40
N ASP A 745 -26.49 26.53 7.95
CA ASP A 745 -26.65 27.28 6.69
C ASP A 745 -26.60 28.81 6.91
N ALA A 746 -26.45 29.25 8.16
CA ALA A 746 -26.46 30.67 8.52
C ALA A 746 -25.09 31.30 8.30
N PHE A 747 -25.06 32.41 7.56
CA PHE A 747 -23.86 33.22 7.34
C PHE A 747 -23.84 34.41 8.30
N GLY A 748 -22.64 34.72 8.81
CA GLY A 748 -22.39 35.91 9.62
C GLY A 748 -22.43 37.22 8.81
N GLU A 749 -21.97 38.31 9.43
CA GLU A 749 -21.81 39.60 8.75
C GLU A 749 -20.74 39.50 7.66
N SER A 750 -21.00 40.16 6.52
CA SER A 750 -20.06 40.19 5.39
C SER A 750 -18.96 41.22 5.59
N VAL A 751 -17.74 40.84 5.26
CA VAL A 751 -16.58 41.74 5.12
C VAL A 751 -16.40 42.07 3.64
N GLU A 752 -16.05 43.31 3.33
CA GLU A 752 -15.71 43.73 1.96
C GLU A 752 -14.20 43.56 1.72
N LEU A 753 -13.83 42.83 0.68
CA LEU A 753 -12.46 42.69 0.21
C LEU A 753 -12.28 43.45 -1.10
N ALA A 754 -11.26 44.31 -1.12
CA ALA A 754 -10.85 45.00 -2.34
C ALA A 754 -10.13 44.06 -3.32
N ASP A 755 -9.37 43.09 -2.79
CA ASP A 755 -8.61 42.11 -3.58
C ASP A 755 -8.66 40.74 -2.90
N LEU A 756 -8.68 39.68 -3.71
CA LEU A 756 -8.61 38.29 -3.29
C LEU A 756 -7.26 37.98 -2.61
N ARG A 757 -7.31 37.22 -1.51
CA ARG A 757 -6.16 36.91 -0.65
C ARG A 757 -6.50 35.74 0.28
N ASP A 758 -5.48 35.18 0.92
CA ASP A 758 -5.65 34.18 1.97
C ASP A 758 -6.42 34.76 3.18
N LEU A 759 -7.56 34.13 3.49
CA LEU A 759 -8.42 34.52 4.61
C LEU A 759 -7.91 34.08 5.97
N SER A 760 -7.09 33.01 6.02
CA SER A 760 -6.67 32.39 7.28
C SER A 760 -5.66 33.25 8.05
N SER A 761 -4.89 34.08 7.34
CA SER A 761 -3.90 34.99 7.94
C SER A 761 -4.44 36.38 8.29
N ALA A 762 -5.68 36.72 7.88
CA ALA A 762 -6.23 38.07 8.03
C ALA A 762 -7.66 38.10 8.59
N GLU A 763 -8.69 37.87 7.76
CA GLU A 763 -10.08 38.15 8.13
C GLU A 763 -10.72 37.05 8.99
N PHE A 764 -10.33 35.80 8.78
CA PHE A 764 -10.93 34.63 9.42
C PHE A 764 -9.90 33.65 10.02
N PRO A 765 -8.98 34.11 10.89
CA PRO A 765 -8.01 33.22 11.53
C PRO A 765 -8.71 32.22 12.44
N GLY A 766 -8.26 30.96 12.42
CA GLY A 766 -8.83 29.91 13.28
C GLY A 766 -10.18 29.37 12.79
N LYS A 767 -10.57 29.61 11.54
CA LYS A 767 -11.90 29.26 11.00
C LYS A 767 -11.82 28.15 9.96
N ALA A 768 -12.57 27.09 10.20
CA ALA A 768 -12.91 26.06 9.22
C ALA A 768 -14.41 26.10 8.94
N GLY A 769 -14.82 26.06 7.68
CA GLY A 769 -16.22 26.17 7.28
C GLY A 769 -16.41 26.64 5.85
N THR A 770 -17.55 27.28 5.57
CA THR A 770 -17.87 27.82 4.24
C THR A 770 -17.71 29.34 4.18
N PHE A 771 -16.95 29.83 3.21
CA PHE A 771 -16.82 31.25 2.88
C PHE A 771 -17.60 31.56 1.62
N ARG A 772 -18.61 32.41 1.73
CA ARG A 772 -19.44 32.86 0.61
C ARG A 772 -18.95 34.20 0.10
N TYR A 773 -18.42 34.19 -1.12
CA TYR A 773 -18.02 35.35 -1.89
C TYR A 773 -19.17 35.81 -2.78
N ARG A 774 -19.39 37.13 -2.86
CA ARG A 774 -20.34 37.75 -3.80
C ARG A 774 -19.69 38.93 -4.51
N ALA A 775 -19.82 38.96 -5.82
CA ALA A 775 -19.44 40.07 -6.68
C ALA A 775 -20.39 40.17 -7.88
N SER A 776 -20.30 41.28 -8.60
CA SER A 776 -20.91 41.43 -9.93
C SER A 776 -19.81 41.73 -10.94
N PHE A 777 -20.01 41.32 -12.19
CA PHE A 777 -19.17 41.72 -13.31
C PHE A 777 -20.03 42.14 -14.50
N VAL A 778 -19.43 42.88 -15.44
CA VAL A 778 -20.13 43.35 -16.65
C VAL A 778 -19.48 42.72 -17.88
N LEU A 779 -20.28 42.02 -18.66
CA LEU A 779 -19.87 41.49 -19.94
C LEU A 779 -20.17 42.52 -21.04
N GLY A 780 -19.13 42.96 -21.77
CA GLY A 780 -19.26 44.02 -22.77
C GLY A 780 -20.03 43.60 -24.02
N GLU A 781 -19.88 42.35 -24.45
CA GLU A 781 -20.57 41.77 -25.60
C GLU A 781 -21.13 40.39 -25.22
N ALA A 782 -22.22 39.97 -25.85
CA ALA A 782 -22.79 38.65 -25.55
C ALA A 782 -21.84 37.54 -26.03
N ALA A 783 -21.61 36.54 -25.19
CA ALA A 783 -20.77 35.40 -25.49
C ALA A 783 -21.65 34.15 -25.69
N THR A 784 -21.36 33.37 -26.74
CA THR A 784 -22.16 32.17 -27.06
C THR A 784 -21.81 30.96 -26.20
N ARG A 785 -20.63 30.98 -25.60
CA ARG A 785 -20.14 30.03 -24.60
C ARG A 785 -19.24 30.80 -23.66
N THR A 786 -19.27 30.45 -22.39
CA THR A 786 -18.49 31.13 -21.37
C THR A 786 -18.11 30.14 -20.29
N VAL A 787 -16.88 30.23 -19.79
CA VAL A 787 -16.39 29.50 -18.62
C VAL A 787 -16.00 30.49 -17.54
N ILE A 788 -16.39 30.19 -16.31
CA ILE A 788 -15.89 30.87 -15.11
C ILE A 788 -14.69 30.09 -14.61
N ASP A 789 -13.50 30.67 -14.68
CA ASP A 789 -12.25 30.12 -14.13
C ASP A 789 -11.94 30.85 -12.81
N LEU A 790 -11.91 30.11 -11.70
CA LEU A 790 -11.67 30.70 -10.38
C LEU A 790 -10.18 30.87 -10.06
N GLY A 791 -9.26 30.35 -10.89
CA GLY A 791 -7.83 30.34 -10.58
C GLY A 791 -7.53 29.49 -9.33
N GLU A 792 -6.83 30.08 -8.37
CA GLU A 792 -6.40 29.39 -7.15
C GLU A 792 -7.50 29.40 -6.06
N VAL A 793 -7.93 28.20 -5.67
CA VAL A 793 -8.99 27.93 -4.67
C VAL A 793 -8.47 26.97 -3.61
N PHE A 794 -8.81 27.24 -2.35
CA PHE A 794 -8.47 26.42 -1.20
C PHE A 794 -9.72 26.20 -0.33
N GLU A 795 -10.49 25.12 -0.53
CA GLU A 795 -10.17 23.94 -1.37
C GLU A 795 -11.30 23.44 -2.28
N THR A 796 -12.56 23.49 -1.86
CA THR A 796 -13.68 23.15 -2.76
C THR A 796 -14.45 24.40 -3.11
N ALA A 797 -15.01 24.49 -4.32
CA ALA A 797 -15.80 25.63 -4.76
C ALA A 797 -17.14 25.21 -5.37
N THR A 798 -18.21 25.86 -4.93
CA THR A 798 -19.54 25.80 -5.55
C THR A 798 -19.88 27.15 -6.14
N VAL A 799 -20.22 27.19 -7.44
CA VAL A 799 -20.48 28.44 -8.16
C VAL A 799 -21.96 28.58 -8.50
N THR A 800 -22.47 29.80 -8.32
CA THR A 800 -23.81 30.21 -8.76
C THR A 800 -23.70 31.51 -9.55
N LEU A 801 -24.25 31.52 -10.77
CA LEU A 801 -24.30 32.67 -11.67
C LEU A 801 -25.75 33.06 -11.95
N ASP A 802 -26.12 34.32 -11.69
CA ASP A 802 -27.49 34.84 -11.83
C ASP A 802 -28.56 33.97 -11.14
N GLY A 803 -28.21 33.40 -9.98
CA GLY A 803 -29.08 32.52 -9.21
C GLY A 803 -29.18 31.08 -9.73
N LYS A 804 -28.42 30.71 -10.77
CA LYS A 804 -28.33 29.33 -11.27
C LYS A 804 -27.01 28.68 -10.84
N SER A 805 -27.07 27.49 -10.26
CA SER A 805 -25.86 26.74 -9.91
C SER A 805 -25.14 26.26 -11.17
N LEU A 806 -23.82 26.40 -11.18
CA LEU A 806 -22.91 25.82 -12.18
C LEU A 806 -22.26 24.53 -11.67
N GLY A 807 -22.65 24.06 -10.47
CA GLY A 807 -22.11 22.87 -9.82
C GLY A 807 -20.95 23.16 -8.88
N THR A 808 -20.24 22.08 -8.52
CA THR A 808 -19.15 22.05 -7.53
C THR A 808 -17.89 21.44 -8.13
N ARG A 809 -16.72 21.92 -7.69
CA ARG A 809 -15.41 21.35 -7.96
C ARG A 809 -14.70 21.11 -6.63
N ILE A 810 -14.23 19.87 -6.43
CA ILE A 810 -13.47 19.47 -5.23
C ILE A 810 -11.96 19.48 -5.44
N CYS A 811 -11.51 19.59 -6.69
CA CYS A 811 -10.10 19.69 -7.05
C CYS A 811 -9.93 20.60 -8.29
N PRO A 812 -8.70 21.08 -8.57
CA PRO A 812 -8.40 21.77 -9.81
C PRO A 812 -8.67 20.88 -11.04
N PRO A 813 -8.93 21.48 -12.21
CA PRO A 813 -9.12 22.92 -12.44
C PRO A 813 -10.51 23.40 -11.96
N TYR A 814 -10.56 24.56 -11.30
CA TYR A 814 -11.80 25.18 -10.81
C TYR A 814 -12.53 25.96 -11.91
N ARG A 815 -12.92 25.24 -12.97
CA ARG A 815 -13.59 25.77 -14.16
C ARG A 815 -15.04 25.30 -14.26
N PHE A 816 -15.92 26.25 -14.56
CA PHE A 816 -17.38 26.05 -14.58
C PHE A 816 -17.97 26.55 -15.89
N GLU A 817 -18.55 25.65 -16.68
CA GLU A 817 -19.26 25.98 -17.91
C GLU A 817 -20.54 26.76 -17.57
N ALA A 818 -20.60 28.02 -18.02
CA ALA A 818 -21.77 28.90 -17.86
C ALA A 818 -22.67 28.92 -19.11
N GLY A 819 -22.16 28.43 -20.26
CA GLY A 819 -22.88 28.46 -21.53
C GLY A 819 -22.99 29.87 -22.09
N ALA A 820 -24.07 30.17 -22.82
CA ALA A 820 -24.26 31.48 -23.42
C ALA A 820 -24.64 32.56 -22.38
N LEU A 821 -23.94 33.69 -22.40
CA LEU A 821 -24.22 34.87 -21.57
C LEU A 821 -24.54 36.10 -22.43
N LEU A 822 -25.46 36.93 -21.95
CA LEU A 822 -25.84 38.18 -22.62
C LEU A 822 -24.87 39.30 -22.25
N ALA A 823 -24.78 40.33 -23.07
CA ALA A 823 -24.11 41.56 -22.64
C ALA A 823 -24.88 42.19 -21.47
N GLY A 824 -24.18 42.62 -20.43
CA GLY A 824 -24.81 43.21 -19.24
C GLY A 824 -24.12 42.84 -17.93
N GLU A 825 -24.77 43.19 -16.83
CA GLU A 825 -24.32 42.88 -15.48
C GLU A 825 -24.77 41.47 -15.06
N HIS A 826 -23.85 40.71 -14.48
CA HIS A 826 -24.06 39.36 -13.97
C HIS A 826 -23.65 39.26 -12.51
N ALA A 827 -24.47 38.57 -11.71
CA ALA A 827 -24.22 38.35 -10.29
C ALA A 827 -23.54 36.99 -10.07
N LEU A 828 -22.39 37.01 -9.41
CA LEU A 828 -21.58 35.81 -9.12
C LEU A 828 -21.58 35.54 -7.61
N THR A 829 -21.89 34.30 -7.23
CA THR A 829 -21.73 33.79 -5.86
C THR A 829 -20.85 32.56 -5.88
N ILE A 830 -19.84 32.53 -5.01
CA ILE A 830 -18.89 31.42 -4.90
C ILE A 830 -18.83 31.01 -3.43
N ASP A 831 -19.18 29.77 -3.13
CA ASP A 831 -19.03 29.18 -1.80
C ASP A 831 -17.77 28.32 -1.78
N ILE A 832 -16.81 28.67 -0.91
CA ILE A 832 -15.55 27.95 -0.76
C ILE A 832 -15.49 27.27 0.60
N ILE A 833 -15.12 26.00 0.61
CA ILE A 833 -14.93 25.22 1.82
C ILE A 833 -13.44 24.89 1.98
N ASN A 834 -12.86 25.23 3.13
CA ASN A 834 -11.49 24.91 3.50
C ASN A 834 -11.42 23.62 4.35
N THR A 835 -10.24 23.32 4.90
CA THR A 835 -9.99 22.13 5.74
C THR A 835 -10.12 22.43 7.23
N LEU A 836 -10.12 21.39 8.06
CA LEU A 836 -10.17 21.51 9.52
C LEU A 836 -8.83 21.97 10.13
N ASP A 837 -7.71 21.84 9.42
CA ASP A 837 -6.37 22.28 9.89
C ASP A 837 -6.34 23.74 10.35
N HIS A 838 -7.14 24.60 9.70
CA HIS A 838 -7.26 26.00 10.08
C HIS A 838 -7.92 26.24 11.45
N ALA A 839 -8.63 25.26 12.01
CA ALA A 839 -9.36 25.40 13.28
C ALA A 839 -8.90 24.39 14.35
N VAL A 840 -8.41 23.22 13.94
CA VAL A 840 -8.01 22.13 14.82
C VAL A 840 -6.59 21.71 14.47
N PRO A 841 -5.58 22.09 15.28
CA PRO A 841 -4.23 21.56 15.08
C PRO A 841 -4.24 20.07 15.38
N ASP A 842 -3.35 19.28 14.77
CA ASP A 842 -3.11 17.89 15.13
C ASP A 842 -1.64 17.51 14.98
N MET A 843 -1.25 16.33 15.47
CA MET A 843 0.15 15.94 15.50
C MET A 843 0.71 15.50 14.13
N PHE A 844 -0.15 15.12 13.20
CA PHE A 844 0.22 14.65 11.87
C PHE A 844 0.43 15.84 10.93
N GLY A 845 -0.35 16.91 11.08
CA GLY A 845 -0.13 18.20 10.39
C GLY A 845 1.07 19.01 10.89
N MET A 846 1.72 18.66 12.01
CA MET A 846 2.81 19.47 12.60
C MET A 846 4.04 19.64 11.69
N THR A 847 4.28 18.68 10.80
CA THR A 847 5.42 18.71 9.86
C THR A 847 5.03 19.12 8.46
N GLU A 848 3.74 19.37 8.22
CA GLU A 848 3.21 19.71 6.91
C GLU A 848 2.84 21.19 6.84
N PRO A 849 3.04 21.85 5.69
CA PRO A 849 2.62 23.23 5.51
C PRO A 849 1.10 23.32 5.41
N SER A 850 0.48 24.18 6.22
CA SER A 850 -0.92 24.57 6.01
C SER A 850 -1.05 25.35 4.70
N ASP A 851 -1.97 24.94 3.86
CA ASP A 851 -2.34 25.67 2.65
C ASP A 851 -3.09 26.98 2.99
N PRO A 852 -3.22 27.93 2.05
CA PRO A 852 -4.09 29.09 2.19
C PRO A 852 -5.57 28.70 2.41
N SER A 853 -6.40 29.66 2.81
CA SER A 853 -7.86 29.47 2.90
C SER A 853 -8.61 30.46 2.02
N GLY A 854 -9.59 29.98 1.24
CA GLY A 854 -10.49 30.82 0.45
C GLY A 854 -10.11 30.92 -1.03
N LEU A 855 -10.46 32.04 -1.65
CA LEU A 855 -10.24 32.36 -3.06
C LEU A 855 -9.03 33.29 -3.21
N LEU A 856 -8.01 32.85 -3.93
CA LEU A 856 -6.84 33.68 -4.28
C LEU A 856 -6.93 34.19 -5.72
N GLY A 857 -7.70 33.52 -6.59
CA GLY A 857 -7.94 34.00 -7.95
C GLY A 857 -6.76 33.77 -8.90
N PRO A 858 -6.67 34.54 -10.00
CA PRO A 858 -7.66 35.51 -10.46
C PRO A 858 -8.95 34.82 -10.91
N VAL A 859 -10.09 35.50 -10.74
CA VAL A 859 -11.38 35.03 -11.27
C VAL A 859 -11.60 35.60 -12.66
N ARG A 860 -11.65 34.73 -13.66
CA ARG A 860 -11.77 35.09 -15.07
C ARG A 860 -13.05 34.55 -15.68
N VAL A 861 -13.58 35.33 -16.60
CA VAL A 861 -14.66 34.95 -17.49
C VAL A 861 -14.03 34.76 -18.86
N LEU A 862 -13.98 33.52 -19.32
CA LEU A 862 -13.41 33.12 -20.60
C LEU A 862 -14.56 32.90 -21.61
N GLY A 863 -14.45 33.32 -22.87
CA GLY A 863 -15.56 33.17 -23.82
C GLY A 863 -15.26 33.43 -25.30
#